data_AF-A0AAN9TI81-F1
#
_entry.id   AF-A0AAN9TI81-F1
#
_cell.length_a   1.000
_cell.length_b   1.000
_cell.length_c   1.000
_cell.angle_alpha   90.00
_cell.angle_beta   90.00
_cell.angle_gamma   90.00
#
_symmetry.space_group_name_H-M   'P 1'
#
loop_
_entity.id
_entity.type
_entity.pdbx_description
1 polymer ?
#
loop_
_entity_poly.entity_id
_entity_poly.type
_entity_poly.pdbx_seq_one_letter_code
_entity_poly.pdbx_strand_id
1 'polypeptide(L)'
;MSIHKLNSFACIILWKTRENSVREKSFGLAEKFETMLISEKYVTFLVFFINCITQTMTANNRDWWKYTTIYEIFVWSFKDSNGDGIGDIKGITSMLDHFVDLKIETIWLTPVYESPMVDAGYDVSDYYSIDPRFGTMEDFNELMAEMKKRGLRLLMDFVLNHSSDKHSWFLKSIEKIEPYTDYYVWKDAKGYDNNGTPIPPNNWLSVFSRPSSAWKWNTKRRQFYYHIFSEHEPDFNLRNSNLLRESKKIIKFWFDKGVAAGRLDAAHIYMEDSLLRDEDYSANLRFPPFDWPDTYYKYTHNQWESYQFIHKLRKFVDSHYNSNNEDEKILIVEAYTTWNYTMMYYGTESYKMVHFPFNFIFAIPSNFDSPKNLDKNIKKWLNRMPEHGIANWQVENHDLPARIANNVNPEIGDVMLIIVMMLPGVACIYYGQEIGLINTNPRSDQIRDFFGRDRVRAPMQWDDSINAGFSSNQKPWLPVNPNYWQMNVKAQKKTKNSRYNLLKILSQLRQTPTLKYGNFTSYLVSSWVYAFVRELNYRRTKSSKDRSVIVITNMGSETEMVHLHTSIPNLPPYLKVLTASMNAGYVSGNDWWKYTTVYEVYIWSFMDSDGDGVGDIKGITSKLDHFVDLGIEALWISPFFSSPRKDFGYDVTNYTEIDPIFGTMEDFEELLEKMNKKGLKLLVDLVINHSSDQHLWFQNSINRTEPYTEYYVWKDAKGYDENGRPLPPNNWLSLFGGSAWTWNEKRKQFYYHPFSVNQPDLNLRNTAVKTEIKNIMKFWFDKGVAGGRLDAAENYIEDLQFRDEALKKDASKKKSKWSDYEHIYTLNLWETFEFIHELREYVEKRYTKKNIEKILFAEIYFSDLNQTMAYYGTTDYKITHFPINIGFVILKKFPTPKSLDETIKFWLKNMPAHGAANWMSENHDNSRTGNRFSPQFMDIMVITMMTLPGIVCIYYGQEIGMMDYKVRPDQIRDPQLHEIDHIRDPERLPMQWDDSINAGFSSSIKTWLPVNPDYYRNNVEFQKKDPESRYNMYKILSNLRKTNTFKYGDFQSYFISSWVYAFSRSFHGEPTFITILNLGTETEMVHLRHSIPQLPPSVIVHAASGNAGYVPGDKLYTHPKYPKSFILRPMSAVVVSTP
;
A
#
# COMPACT_ATOMS: atom_id res chain seq x y z
N MET A 1 23.69 41.60 9.39
CA MET A 1 23.11 42.77 10.08
C MET A 1 22.08 43.38 9.14
N SER A 2 20.89 43.84 9.56
CA SER A 2 20.22 43.75 10.87
C SER A 2 18.69 43.80 10.67
N ILE A 3 17.92 42.99 11.38
CA ILE A 3 16.44 42.97 11.28
C ILE A 3 15.86 43.81 12.43
N HIS A 4 15.71 45.13 12.22
CA HIS A 4 15.13 46.07 13.19
C HIS A 4 14.46 47.26 12.49
N LYS A 5 13.29 47.06 11.82
CA LYS A 5 12.40 48.18 11.40
C LYS A 5 10.94 47.84 11.04
N LEU A 6 10.38 46.72 11.52
CA LEU A 6 8.97 46.37 11.33
C LEU A 6 8.32 45.94 12.65
N ASN A 7 7.94 46.92 13.49
CA ASN A 7 7.21 46.68 14.74
C ASN A 7 6.48 47.95 15.22
N SER A 8 5.72 48.61 14.32
CA SER A 8 5.14 49.94 14.60
C SER A 8 3.85 50.25 13.83
N PHE A 9 2.94 49.29 13.67
CA PHE A 9 1.65 49.51 12.96
C PHE A 9 0.47 48.66 13.50
N ALA A 10 0.39 48.46 14.82
CA ALA A 10 -0.62 47.60 15.46
C ALA A 10 -1.21 48.19 16.76
N CYS A 11 -1.64 49.47 16.74
CA CYS A 11 -2.24 50.17 17.90
C CYS A 11 -3.42 51.10 17.57
N ILE A 12 -3.95 51.08 16.34
CA ILE A 12 -5.07 51.93 15.91
C ILE A 12 -6.05 51.05 15.11
N ILE A 13 -7.35 51.38 15.16
CA ILE A 13 -8.48 50.57 14.65
C ILE A 13 -8.77 49.33 15.53
N LEU A 14 -9.33 49.55 16.73
CA LEU A 14 -10.34 48.66 17.33
C LEU A 14 -11.10 49.23 18.56
N TRP A 15 -11.01 50.54 18.85
CA TRP A 15 -11.65 51.13 20.04
C TRP A 15 -12.29 52.51 19.80
N LYS A 16 -13.43 52.54 19.09
CA LYS A 16 -14.49 53.57 19.22
C LYS A 16 -15.72 53.25 18.35
N THR A 17 -16.68 52.47 18.89
CA THR A 17 -18.11 52.49 18.49
C THR A 17 -18.93 51.54 19.38
N ARG A 18 -19.41 52.04 20.54
CA ARG A 18 -20.63 51.60 21.25
C ARG A 18 -20.81 52.39 22.55
N GLU A 19 -21.51 53.52 22.45
CA GLU A 19 -22.21 54.12 23.58
C GLU A 19 -23.69 53.79 23.46
N ASN A 20 -24.29 53.18 24.50
CA ASN A 20 -25.38 53.77 25.29
C ASN A 20 -26.17 52.72 26.09
N SER A 21 -26.53 53.12 27.32
CA SER A 21 -27.67 52.65 28.15
C SER A 21 -27.84 51.16 28.53
N VAL A 22 -28.43 50.76 29.67
CA VAL A 22 -28.29 51.16 31.09
C VAL A 22 -29.23 50.29 31.97
N ARG A 23 -28.70 49.72 33.07
CA ARG A 23 -29.37 49.29 34.34
C ARG A 23 -30.28 48.04 34.45
N GLU A 24 -30.09 47.36 35.61
CA GLU A 24 -31.04 46.52 36.42
C GLU A 24 -31.53 45.18 35.81
N LYS A 25 -31.86 44.06 36.50
CA LYS A 25 -31.79 43.53 37.91
C LYS A 25 -32.14 42.00 37.84
N SER A 26 -31.93 41.07 38.81
CA SER A 26 -30.91 40.85 39.86
C SER A 26 -31.21 39.55 40.67
N PHE A 27 -30.23 38.66 40.90
CA PHE A 27 -30.30 37.37 41.67
C PHE A 27 -31.17 36.24 41.06
N GLY A 28 -30.90 34.93 41.21
CA GLY A 28 -29.76 34.11 41.73
C GLY A 28 -29.86 32.69 41.09
N LEU A 29 -29.04 31.64 41.30
CA LEU A 29 -27.97 31.26 42.24
C LEU A 29 -26.64 30.98 41.46
N ALA A 30 -25.43 31.13 42.01
CA ALA A 30 -24.61 30.13 42.72
C ALA A 30 -24.62 28.69 42.11
N GLU A 31 -23.49 27.98 41.89
CA GLU A 31 -22.11 28.19 42.38
C GLU A 31 -21.03 27.55 41.45
N LYS A 32 -19.74 27.84 41.72
CA LYS A 32 -18.49 27.19 41.22
C LYS A 32 -18.09 27.38 39.75
N PHE A 33 -17.30 28.43 39.50
CA PHE A 33 -16.35 28.50 38.38
C PHE A 33 -15.08 29.30 38.74
N GLU A 34 -14.07 28.62 39.26
CA GLU A 34 -12.66 29.04 39.37
C GLU A 34 -11.80 27.78 39.17
N THR A 35 -10.60 27.80 38.58
CA THR A 35 -9.80 28.92 38.02
C THR A 35 -8.88 28.39 36.91
N MET A 36 -8.72 29.11 35.79
CA MET A 36 -7.42 29.20 35.09
C MET A 36 -7.39 30.34 34.06
N LEU A 37 -6.47 31.29 34.27
CA LEU A 37 -6.18 32.39 33.34
C LEU A 37 -5.29 31.90 32.18
N ILE A 38 -5.89 31.39 31.11
CA ILE A 38 -5.17 31.17 29.85
C ILE A 38 -4.99 32.53 29.16
N SER A 39 -3.76 33.04 29.18
CA SER A 39 -3.44 34.37 28.64
C SER A 39 -3.77 34.51 27.14
N GLU A 40 -4.15 35.70 26.70
CA GLU A 40 -4.52 36.02 25.31
C GLU A 40 -3.44 35.61 24.29
N LYS A 41 -2.16 35.57 24.71
CA LYS A 41 -1.07 35.06 23.88
C LYS A 41 -1.31 33.63 23.41
N TYR A 42 -1.93 32.76 24.20
CA TYR A 42 -2.27 31.40 23.77
C TYR A 42 -3.41 31.39 22.75
N VAL A 43 -4.41 32.26 22.87
CA VAL A 43 -5.47 32.37 21.85
C VAL A 43 -4.90 32.89 20.54
N THR A 44 -4.08 33.96 20.58
CA THR A 44 -3.41 34.48 19.38
C THR A 44 -2.43 33.47 18.78
N PHE A 45 -1.67 32.73 19.60
CA PHE A 45 -0.75 31.70 19.10
C PHE A 45 -1.51 30.50 18.54
N LEU A 46 -2.62 30.06 19.14
CA LEU A 46 -3.45 28.97 18.63
C LEU A 46 -4.15 29.38 17.32
N VAL A 47 -4.66 30.61 17.22
CA VAL A 47 -5.19 31.16 15.96
C VAL A 47 -4.10 31.26 14.89
N PHE A 48 -2.86 31.64 15.26
CA PHE A 48 -1.72 31.64 14.33
C PHE A 48 -1.33 30.22 13.92
N PHE A 49 -1.33 29.25 14.83
CA PHE A 49 -0.99 27.85 14.56
C PHE A 49 -2.06 27.16 13.70
N ILE A 50 -3.35 27.42 13.96
CA ILE A 50 -4.47 26.96 13.12
C ILE A 50 -4.37 27.60 11.74
N ASN A 51 -4.10 28.92 11.63
CA ASN A 51 -3.85 29.57 10.34
C ASN A 51 -2.66 28.93 9.60
N CYS A 52 -1.54 28.65 10.28
CA CYS A 52 -0.39 27.97 9.67
C CYS A 52 -0.72 26.53 9.24
N ILE A 53 -1.49 25.77 10.02
CA ILE A 53 -1.93 24.41 9.66
C ILE A 53 -2.85 24.45 8.43
N THR A 54 -3.78 25.42 8.35
CA THR A 54 -4.58 25.63 7.13
C THR A 54 -3.74 26.14 5.95
N GLN A 55 -2.72 26.96 6.18
CA GLN A 55 -1.81 27.41 5.12
C GLN A 55 -0.92 26.28 4.58
N THR A 56 -0.56 25.28 5.38
CA THR A 56 0.07 24.05 4.87
C THR A 56 -0.87 23.18 4.01
N MET A 57 -2.18 23.46 3.99
CA MET A 57 -3.12 22.86 3.03
C MET A 57 -3.36 23.73 1.78
N THR A 58 -2.80 24.94 1.69
CA THR A 58 -2.85 25.81 0.50
C THR A 58 -1.46 26.37 0.14
N ALA A 59 -0.50 25.47 -0.03
CA ALA A 59 0.76 25.79 -0.71
C ALA A 59 0.49 25.86 -2.23
N ASN A 60 0.01 27.00 -2.70
CA ASN A 60 -0.49 27.21 -4.07
C ASN A 60 0.54 26.77 -5.11
N ASN A 61 0.16 25.78 -5.93
CA ASN A 61 1.11 24.95 -6.64
C ASN A 61 1.11 25.27 -8.14
N ARG A 62 1.84 26.30 -8.54
CA ARG A 62 1.98 26.69 -9.97
C ARG A 62 2.43 25.53 -10.87
N ASP A 63 3.14 24.55 -10.31
CA ASP A 63 3.65 23.39 -11.04
C ASP A 63 2.73 22.15 -10.99
N TRP A 64 1.49 22.27 -10.48
CA TRP A 64 0.54 21.14 -10.31
C TRP A 64 0.38 20.29 -11.57
N TRP A 65 0.28 20.94 -12.72
CA TRP A 65 -0.01 20.33 -14.00
C TRP A 65 1.16 19.51 -14.55
N LYS A 66 2.40 19.75 -14.12
CA LYS A 66 3.60 19.16 -14.72
C LYS A 66 3.73 17.65 -14.49
N TYR A 67 3.02 17.13 -13.48
CA TYR A 67 3.13 15.75 -13.03
C TYR A 67 1.79 15.03 -12.81
N THR A 68 0.67 15.72 -12.99
CA THR A 68 -0.68 15.19 -12.74
C THR A 68 -0.98 13.97 -13.62
N THR A 69 -1.92 13.15 -13.16
CA THR A 69 -2.69 12.25 -14.03
C THR A 69 -3.98 12.96 -14.43
N ILE A 70 -4.25 13.00 -15.73
CA ILE A 70 -5.51 13.45 -16.34
C ILE A 70 -6.33 12.19 -16.65
N TYR A 71 -7.59 12.15 -16.24
CA TYR A 71 -8.53 11.09 -16.61
C TYR A 71 -9.59 11.66 -17.56
N GLU A 72 -9.65 11.14 -18.77
CA GLU A 72 -10.50 11.59 -19.87
C GLU A 72 -11.85 10.86 -19.86
N ILE A 73 -12.93 11.65 -19.93
CA ILE A 73 -14.32 11.21 -19.83
C ILE A 73 -15.07 11.60 -21.11
N PHE A 74 -15.53 10.60 -21.87
CA PHE A 74 -16.57 10.82 -22.87
C PHE A 74 -17.93 10.87 -22.16
N VAL A 75 -18.45 12.09 -21.95
CA VAL A 75 -19.54 12.38 -20.99
C VAL A 75 -20.77 11.49 -21.18
N TRP A 76 -21.24 11.36 -22.43
CA TRP A 76 -22.36 10.50 -22.85
C TRP A 76 -22.32 9.05 -22.33
N SER A 77 -21.14 8.53 -22.00
CA SER A 77 -20.90 7.12 -21.68
C SER A 77 -20.36 6.88 -20.28
N PHE A 78 -20.16 7.93 -19.48
CA PHE A 78 -19.55 7.77 -18.17
C PHE A 78 -20.55 7.30 -17.10
N LYS A 79 -21.57 8.10 -16.80
CA LYS A 79 -22.61 7.73 -15.85
C LYS A 79 -23.90 8.49 -16.14
N ASP A 80 -24.98 7.77 -16.37
CA ASP A 80 -26.36 8.29 -16.40
C ASP A 80 -26.91 8.30 -14.96
N SER A 81 -27.44 9.45 -14.52
CA SER A 81 -28.10 9.64 -13.23
C SER A 81 -29.62 9.83 -13.32
N ASN A 82 -30.15 10.23 -14.49
CA ASN A 82 -31.56 10.59 -14.68
C ASN A 82 -32.42 9.44 -15.22
N GLY A 83 -31.80 8.43 -15.84
CA GLY A 83 -32.42 7.26 -16.47
C GLY A 83 -32.81 7.41 -17.94
N ASP A 84 -32.22 8.34 -18.69
CA ASP A 84 -32.48 8.57 -20.14
C ASP A 84 -31.59 7.78 -21.11
N GLY A 85 -30.50 7.19 -20.62
CA GLY A 85 -29.54 6.41 -21.40
C GLY A 85 -28.33 7.20 -21.91
N ILE A 86 -28.18 8.47 -21.56
CA ILE A 86 -27.02 9.34 -21.83
C ILE A 86 -26.37 9.72 -20.49
N GLY A 87 -25.04 9.77 -20.46
CA GLY A 87 -24.27 10.17 -19.28
C GLY A 87 -24.24 11.68 -19.08
N ASP A 88 -24.33 12.13 -17.82
CA ASP A 88 -24.63 13.51 -17.45
C ASP A 88 -23.73 14.07 -16.32
N ILE A 89 -23.83 15.38 -16.04
CA ILE A 89 -23.00 16.10 -15.06
C ILE A 89 -23.25 15.66 -13.60
N LYS A 90 -24.48 15.30 -13.24
CA LYS A 90 -24.79 14.72 -11.92
C LYS A 90 -24.29 13.28 -11.82
N GLY A 91 -24.31 12.53 -12.92
CA GLY A 91 -23.65 11.25 -13.05
C GLY A 91 -22.15 11.34 -12.74
N ILE A 92 -21.44 12.30 -13.35
CA ILE A 92 -20.02 12.58 -13.05
C ILE A 92 -19.84 13.00 -11.59
N THR A 93 -20.68 13.92 -11.08
CA THR A 93 -20.65 14.40 -9.68
C THR A 93 -20.82 13.25 -8.68
N SER A 94 -21.73 12.31 -8.95
CA SER A 94 -21.97 11.12 -8.11
C SER A 94 -20.77 10.16 -8.03
N MET A 95 -19.85 10.25 -8.99
CA MET A 95 -18.69 9.37 -9.11
C MET A 95 -17.37 10.03 -8.64
N LEU A 96 -17.38 11.25 -8.11
CA LEU A 96 -16.13 11.95 -7.76
C LEU A 96 -15.23 11.19 -6.76
N ASP A 97 -15.82 10.40 -5.87
CA ASP A 97 -15.09 9.57 -4.90
C ASP A 97 -14.31 8.40 -5.56
N HIS A 98 -14.65 8.01 -6.80
CA HIS A 98 -13.87 7.03 -7.59
C HIS A 98 -12.48 7.58 -7.93
N PHE A 99 -12.36 8.85 -8.34
CA PHE A 99 -11.07 9.48 -8.64
C PHE A 99 -10.22 9.66 -7.37
N VAL A 100 -10.88 10.02 -6.26
CA VAL A 100 -10.23 10.11 -4.94
C VAL A 100 -9.73 8.74 -4.45
N ASP A 101 -10.41 7.65 -4.78
CA ASP A 101 -9.96 6.28 -4.47
C ASP A 101 -8.78 5.85 -5.37
N LEU A 102 -8.82 6.16 -6.68
CA LEU A 102 -7.74 5.93 -7.64
C LEU A 102 -6.50 6.82 -7.43
N LYS A 103 -6.62 7.95 -6.70
CA LYS A 103 -5.59 9.00 -6.55
C LYS A 103 -5.29 9.78 -7.84
N ILE A 104 -6.36 10.09 -8.57
CA ILE A 104 -6.36 10.96 -9.75
C ILE A 104 -6.73 12.38 -9.32
N GLU A 105 -6.04 13.38 -9.87
CA GLU A 105 -6.15 14.79 -9.44
C GLU A 105 -6.86 15.68 -10.48
N THR A 106 -6.88 15.26 -11.75
CA THR A 106 -7.43 16.06 -12.86
C THR A 106 -8.38 15.23 -13.72
N ILE A 107 -9.56 15.77 -13.99
CA ILE A 107 -10.58 15.20 -14.88
C ILE A 107 -10.62 16.04 -16.16
N TRP A 108 -10.65 15.41 -17.32
CA TRP A 108 -10.93 16.03 -18.62
C TRP A 108 -12.31 15.56 -19.10
N LEU A 109 -13.20 16.51 -19.38
CA LEU A 109 -14.48 16.25 -20.05
C LEU A 109 -14.40 16.69 -21.51
N THR A 110 -14.90 15.83 -22.40
CA THR A 110 -15.26 16.21 -23.78
C THR A 110 -16.32 17.33 -23.79
N PRO A 111 -16.57 18.00 -24.93
CA PRO A 111 -17.53 19.11 -25.00
C PRO A 111 -18.90 18.81 -24.37
N VAL A 112 -19.39 19.76 -23.56
CA VAL A 112 -20.72 19.74 -22.90
C VAL A 112 -21.55 20.99 -23.24
N TYR A 113 -21.14 21.75 -24.26
CA TYR A 113 -21.81 22.96 -24.73
C TYR A 113 -23.13 22.67 -25.42
N GLU A 114 -24.08 23.61 -25.36
CA GLU A 114 -25.32 23.53 -26.13
C GLU A 114 -25.01 23.40 -27.64
N SER A 115 -25.40 22.27 -28.24
CA SER A 115 -24.94 21.85 -29.56
C SER A 115 -25.99 20.98 -30.29
N PRO A 116 -26.15 21.08 -31.62
CA PRO A 116 -26.95 20.12 -32.38
C PRO A 116 -26.46 18.67 -32.32
N MET A 117 -25.20 18.42 -31.91
CA MET A 117 -24.51 17.12 -31.83
C MET A 117 -24.27 16.46 -33.20
N VAL A 118 -23.89 17.25 -34.21
CA VAL A 118 -23.38 16.76 -35.51
C VAL A 118 -22.03 16.06 -35.35
N ASP A 119 -21.12 16.55 -34.50
CA ASP A 119 -19.95 15.80 -34.01
C ASP A 119 -19.92 15.78 -32.47
N ALA A 120 -20.96 15.18 -31.89
CA ALA A 120 -21.05 14.81 -30.47
C ALA A 120 -20.81 15.93 -29.42
N GLY A 121 -20.86 17.20 -29.84
CA GLY A 121 -20.70 18.39 -28.99
C GLY A 121 -19.64 19.39 -29.46
N TYR A 122 -18.84 19.04 -30.48
CA TYR A 122 -17.87 19.96 -31.07
C TYR A 122 -18.53 21.05 -31.93
N ASP A 123 -19.70 20.78 -32.53
CA ASP A 123 -20.53 21.76 -33.22
C ASP A 123 -21.27 22.69 -32.23
N VAL A 124 -20.54 23.60 -31.60
CA VAL A 124 -21.08 24.47 -30.52
C VAL A 124 -22.07 25.52 -31.04
N SER A 125 -23.26 25.60 -30.42
CA SER A 125 -24.29 26.60 -30.73
C SER A 125 -24.51 27.68 -29.64
N ASP A 126 -24.08 27.43 -28.39
CA ASP A 126 -23.72 28.46 -27.41
C ASP A 126 -22.49 28.03 -26.57
N TYR A 127 -21.50 28.92 -26.45
CA TYR A 127 -20.27 28.70 -25.68
C TYR A 127 -20.40 28.97 -24.17
N TYR A 128 -21.54 29.51 -23.72
CA TYR A 128 -21.77 29.94 -22.34
C TYR A 128 -22.79 29.08 -21.59
N SER A 129 -23.42 28.11 -22.26
CA SER A 129 -24.46 27.25 -21.72
C SER A 129 -24.07 25.77 -21.80
N ILE A 130 -24.49 24.98 -20.81
CA ILE A 130 -24.44 23.51 -20.84
C ILE A 130 -25.60 23.00 -21.70
N ASP A 131 -25.35 21.94 -22.48
CA ASP A 131 -26.41 21.28 -23.23
C ASP A 131 -27.47 20.64 -22.32
N PRO A 132 -28.78 20.86 -22.56
CA PRO A 132 -29.85 20.29 -21.74
C PRO A 132 -29.84 18.76 -21.59
N ARG A 133 -29.14 18.00 -22.45
CA ARG A 133 -28.93 16.55 -22.28
C ARG A 133 -27.93 16.20 -21.17
N PHE A 134 -26.98 17.06 -20.86
CA PHE A 134 -25.97 16.80 -19.82
C PHE A 134 -26.30 17.46 -18.47
N GLY A 135 -27.26 18.40 -18.44
CA GLY A 135 -27.75 19.05 -17.24
C GLY A 135 -27.91 20.56 -17.41
N THR A 136 -27.67 21.30 -16.33
CA THR A 136 -27.81 22.77 -16.28
C THR A 136 -26.51 23.46 -15.86
N MET A 137 -26.47 24.79 -15.99
CA MET A 137 -25.37 25.60 -15.46
C MET A 137 -25.26 25.49 -13.92
N GLU A 138 -26.38 25.28 -13.23
CA GLU A 138 -26.46 25.02 -11.79
C GLU A 138 -25.74 23.72 -11.43
N ASP A 139 -26.00 22.64 -12.18
CA ASP A 139 -25.37 21.34 -11.99
C ASP A 139 -23.85 21.39 -12.25
N PHE A 140 -23.42 22.20 -13.22
CA PHE A 140 -22.00 22.46 -13.45
C PHE A 140 -21.36 23.23 -12.28
N ASN A 141 -22.07 24.20 -11.69
CA ASN A 141 -21.57 24.90 -10.49
C ASN A 141 -21.45 23.94 -9.29
N GLU A 142 -22.38 22.97 -9.15
CA GLU A 142 -22.33 21.92 -8.14
C GLU A 142 -21.13 20.98 -8.36
N LEU A 143 -20.92 20.48 -9.59
CA LEU A 143 -19.75 19.68 -9.97
C LEU A 143 -18.45 20.39 -9.56
N MET A 144 -18.30 21.66 -9.92
CA MET A 144 -17.11 22.46 -9.59
C MET A 144 -16.92 22.64 -8.08
N ALA A 145 -18.00 22.77 -7.31
CA ALA A 145 -17.94 22.86 -5.85
C ALA A 145 -17.54 21.51 -5.20
N GLU A 146 -18.12 20.40 -5.65
CA GLU A 146 -17.82 19.05 -5.14
C GLU A 146 -16.43 18.55 -5.55
N MET A 147 -15.94 18.94 -6.73
CA MET A 147 -14.54 18.74 -7.14
C MET A 147 -13.58 19.52 -6.24
N LYS A 148 -13.87 20.81 -5.99
CA LYS A 148 -13.04 21.66 -5.13
C LYS A 148 -12.95 21.12 -3.69
N LYS A 149 -14.04 20.61 -3.13
CA LYS A 149 -14.06 19.92 -1.80
C LYS A 149 -13.11 18.72 -1.74
N ARG A 150 -12.83 18.08 -2.88
CA ARG A 150 -11.98 16.87 -3.01
C ARG A 150 -10.56 17.15 -3.52
N GLY A 151 -10.22 18.41 -3.81
CA GLY A 151 -8.94 18.80 -4.41
C GLY A 151 -8.80 18.44 -5.89
N LEU A 152 -9.90 18.10 -6.57
CA LEU A 152 -9.93 17.72 -7.99
C LEU A 152 -9.94 18.96 -8.89
N ARG A 153 -9.30 18.87 -10.06
CA ARG A 153 -9.24 19.92 -11.08
C ARG A 153 -9.97 19.51 -12.36
N LEU A 154 -10.64 20.46 -13.01
CA LEU A 154 -11.36 20.24 -14.26
C LEU A 154 -10.60 20.79 -15.47
N LEU A 155 -10.52 19.99 -16.52
CA LEU A 155 -10.08 20.33 -17.87
C LEU A 155 -11.29 20.21 -18.81
N MET A 156 -11.47 21.21 -19.68
CA MET A 156 -12.52 21.21 -20.70
C MET A 156 -11.93 21.48 -22.09
N ASP A 157 -12.66 21.05 -23.11
CA ASP A 157 -12.38 21.41 -24.50
C ASP A 157 -12.86 22.83 -24.83
N PHE A 158 -12.00 23.58 -25.51
CA PHE A 158 -12.24 24.93 -26.01
C PHE A 158 -12.19 24.92 -27.54
N VAL A 159 -13.36 24.65 -28.14
CA VAL A 159 -13.55 24.61 -29.60
C VAL A 159 -13.55 26.04 -30.14
N LEU A 160 -12.39 26.55 -30.55
CA LEU A 160 -12.21 27.94 -30.97
C LEU A 160 -11.85 28.09 -32.46
N ASN A 161 -11.96 27.02 -33.25
CA ASN A 161 -11.79 27.06 -34.71
C ASN A 161 -13.09 27.41 -35.45
N HIS A 162 -14.20 26.80 -35.04
CA HIS A 162 -15.49 26.84 -35.73
C HIS A 162 -16.63 26.90 -34.71
N SER A 163 -17.85 27.13 -35.20
CA SER A 163 -19.10 26.96 -34.45
C SER A 163 -20.10 26.15 -35.26
N SER A 164 -21.20 25.73 -34.65
CA SER A 164 -22.38 25.26 -35.39
C SER A 164 -22.90 26.29 -36.41
N ASP A 165 -23.47 25.83 -37.52
CA ASP A 165 -24.28 26.60 -38.46
C ASP A 165 -25.60 27.13 -37.85
N LYS A 166 -25.97 26.66 -36.65
CA LYS A 166 -27.07 27.21 -35.84
C LYS A 166 -26.61 28.32 -34.88
N HIS A 167 -25.30 28.49 -34.68
CA HIS A 167 -24.77 29.51 -33.77
C HIS A 167 -25.18 30.92 -34.20
N SER A 168 -25.58 31.76 -33.23
CA SER A 168 -26.20 33.07 -33.53
C SER A 168 -25.30 34.02 -34.33
N TRP A 169 -23.98 33.86 -34.24
CA TRP A 169 -23.02 34.63 -35.06
C TRP A 169 -23.08 34.21 -36.54
N PHE A 170 -23.22 32.93 -36.87
CA PHE A 170 -23.27 32.47 -38.26
C PHE A 170 -24.54 32.93 -38.96
N LEU A 171 -25.69 32.81 -38.28
CA LEU A 171 -26.97 33.29 -38.80
C LEU A 171 -26.94 34.80 -39.09
N LYS A 172 -26.37 35.61 -38.18
CA LYS A 172 -26.14 37.04 -38.40
C LYS A 172 -25.11 37.33 -39.50
N SER A 173 -24.12 36.45 -39.66
CA SER A 173 -23.12 36.54 -40.73
C SER A 173 -23.75 36.31 -42.10
N ILE A 174 -24.64 35.31 -42.25
CA ILE A 174 -25.42 35.10 -43.49
C ILE A 174 -26.19 36.38 -43.89
N GLU A 175 -26.74 37.10 -42.90
CA GLU A 175 -27.51 38.33 -43.09
C GLU A 175 -26.66 39.61 -43.20
N LYS A 176 -25.32 39.51 -43.10
CA LYS A 176 -24.37 40.64 -43.13
C LYS A 176 -24.66 41.70 -42.05
N ILE A 177 -24.98 41.24 -40.85
CA ILE A 177 -25.23 42.09 -39.67
C ILE A 177 -23.91 42.33 -38.94
N GLU A 178 -23.50 43.60 -38.84
CA GLU A 178 -22.32 44.00 -38.06
C GLU A 178 -22.45 43.71 -36.56
N PRO A 179 -21.36 43.33 -35.85
CA PRO A 179 -20.00 43.10 -36.34
C PRO A 179 -19.76 41.69 -36.94
N TYR A 180 -20.81 40.88 -37.12
CA TYR A 180 -20.73 39.44 -37.43
C TYR A 180 -20.52 39.14 -38.92
N THR A 181 -20.64 40.13 -39.80
CA THR A 181 -20.48 40.00 -41.26
C THR A 181 -19.25 39.19 -41.67
N ASP A 182 -18.10 39.44 -41.04
CA ASP A 182 -16.84 38.76 -41.35
C ASP A 182 -16.30 37.93 -40.17
N TYR A 183 -17.19 37.36 -39.35
CA TYR A 183 -16.80 36.36 -38.33
C TYR A 183 -16.47 34.98 -38.94
N TYR A 184 -16.84 34.70 -40.18
CA TYR A 184 -16.60 33.41 -40.84
C TYR A 184 -15.90 33.62 -42.17
N VAL A 185 -15.19 32.60 -42.66
CA VAL A 185 -14.41 32.70 -43.90
C VAL A 185 -15.35 32.60 -45.11
N TRP A 186 -15.85 33.76 -45.57
CA TRP A 186 -16.71 33.90 -46.75
C TRP A 186 -15.92 34.25 -48.01
N LYS A 187 -16.30 33.67 -49.16
CA LYS A 187 -15.75 33.97 -50.49
C LYS A 187 -16.79 33.91 -51.60
N ASP A 188 -16.61 34.73 -52.62
CA ASP A 188 -17.39 34.63 -53.86
C ASP A 188 -16.98 33.39 -54.67
N ALA A 189 -17.85 32.94 -55.59
CA ALA A 189 -17.53 31.84 -56.49
C ALA A 189 -16.44 32.24 -57.50
N LYS A 190 -15.48 31.34 -57.77
CA LYS A 190 -14.39 31.55 -58.75
C LYS A 190 -14.91 31.64 -60.20
N GLY A 191 -16.12 31.15 -60.42
CA GLY A 191 -16.89 31.16 -61.65
C GLY A 191 -18.20 30.38 -61.44
N TYR A 192 -18.88 30.07 -62.54
CA TYR A 192 -19.98 29.12 -62.57
C TYR A 192 -19.69 28.07 -63.65
N ASP A 193 -20.11 26.82 -63.45
CA ASP A 193 -19.96 25.76 -64.45
C ASP A 193 -20.97 25.91 -65.60
N ASN A 194 -20.91 25.02 -66.59
CA ASN A 194 -21.82 25.01 -67.74
C ASN A 194 -23.29 24.77 -67.37
N ASN A 195 -23.59 24.35 -66.14
CA ASN A 195 -24.95 24.12 -65.61
C ASN A 195 -25.43 25.29 -64.73
N GLY A 196 -24.60 26.31 -64.48
CA GLY A 196 -24.89 27.39 -63.54
C GLY A 196 -24.58 27.07 -62.07
N THR A 197 -23.86 25.98 -61.79
CA THR A 197 -23.37 25.64 -60.44
C THR A 197 -22.22 26.58 -60.07
N PRO A 198 -22.21 27.23 -58.89
CA PRO A 198 -21.08 28.04 -58.46
C PRO A 198 -19.83 27.17 -58.24
N ILE A 199 -18.67 27.66 -58.67
CA ILE A 199 -17.38 26.96 -58.55
C ILE A 199 -16.65 27.43 -57.27
N PRO A 200 -16.20 26.52 -56.39
CA PRO A 200 -15.44 26.87 -55.18
C PRO A 200 -14.18 27.73 -55.44
N PRO A 201 -13.70 28.49 -54.43
CA PRO A 201 -12.49 29.31 -54.56
C PRO A 201 -11.23 28.50 -54.91
N ASN A 202 -11.11 27.28 -54.39
CA ASN A 202 -10.01 26.35 -54.59
C ASN A 202 -10.46 24.90 -54.37
N ASN A 203 -9.53 23.96 -54.54
CA ASN A 203 -9.77 22.52 -54.47
C ASN A 203 -9.88 21.92 -53.05
N TRP A 204 -9.82 22.71 -51.97
CA TRP A 204 -9.71 22.20 -50.60
C TRP A 204 -10.85 21.24 -50.22
N LEU A 205 -10.51 20.19 -49.48
CA LEU A 205 -11.39 19.07 -49.10
C LEU A 205 -11.71 19.05 -47.60
N SER A 206 -12.95 18.71 -47.27
CA SER A 206 -13.42 18.46 -45.89
C SER A 206 -12.66 17.27 -45.27
N VAL A 207 -12.54 17.24 -43.94
CA VAL A 207 -12.01 16.10 -43.17
C VAL A 207 -13.04 14.97 -43.14
N PHE A 208 -14.28 15.29 -42.77
CA PHE A 208 -15.33 14.30 -42.51
C PHE A 208 -16.03 13.80 -43.77
N SER A 209 -16.17 14.64 -44.81
CA SER A 209 -16.99 14.33 -45.99
C SER A 209 -16.19 13.89 -47.23
N ARG A 210 -14.96 13.38 -47.07
CA ARG A 210 -14.03 13.12 -48.19
C ARG A 210 -14.63 12.20 -49.28
N PRO A 211 -14.47 12.53 -50.58
CA PRO A 211 -13.68 13.61 -51.17
C PRO A 211 -14.49 14.90 -51.47
N SER A 212 -15.45 15.27 -50.62
CA SER A 212 -16.20 16.53 -50.78
C SER A 212 -15.35 17.77 -50.46
N SER A 213 -15.66 18.89 -51.11
CA SER A 213 -14.99 20.16 -50.85
C SER A 213 -15.25 20.70 -49.43
N ALA A 214 -14.31 21.48 -48.92
CA ALA A 214 -14.42 22.27 -47.69
C ALA A 214 -15.14 23.63 -47.91
N TRP A 215 -15.89 23.78 -49.01
CA TRP A 215 -16.62 25.00 -49.35
C TRP A 215 -18.09 24.72 -49.65
N LYS A 216 -18.99 25.27 -48.83
CA LYS A 216 -20.45 25.13 -49.00
C LYS A 216 -21.06 26.45 -49.50
N TRP A 217 -21.82 26.38 -50.59
CA TRP A 217 -22.52 27.54 -51.13
C TRP A 217 -23.74 27.91 -50.30
N ASN A 218 -23.76 29.11 -49.74
CA ASN A 218 -24.94 29.65 -49.07
C ASN A 218 -25.79 30.47 -50.06
N THR A 219 -26.99 29.98 -50.38
CA THR A 219 -27.89 30.60 -51.35
C THR A 219 -28.42 31.97 -50.93
N LYS A 220 -28.58 32.23 -49.62
CA LYS A 220 -29.08 33.50 -49.07
C LYS A 220 -28.01 34.60 -49.10
N ARG A 221 -26.77 34.29 -48.70
CA ARG A 221 -25.63 35.23 -48.77
C ARG A 221 -25.01 35.33 -50.18
N ARG A 222 -25.26 34.34 -51.04
CA ARG A 222 -24.66 34.16 -52.38
C ARG A 222 -23.13 34.12 -52.36
N GLN A 223 -22.58 33.41 -51.38
CA GLN A 223 -21.14 33.21 -51.18
C GLN A 223 -20.90 31.78 -50.66
N PHE A 224 -19.71 31.26 -50.89
CA PHE A 224 -19.19 30.08 -50.20
C PHE A 224 -18.75 30.45 -48.78
N TYR A 225 -19.03 29.59 -47.80
CA TYR A 225 -18.31 29.56 -46.53
C TYR A 225 -17.36 28.37 -46.47
N TYR A 226 -16.22 28.56 -45.80
CA TYR A 226 -15.28 27.49 -45.49
C TYR A 226 -15.81 26.62 -44.35
N HIS A 227 -15.61 25.31 -44.45
CA HIS A 227 -15.86 24.34 -43.40
C HIS A 227 -14.85 23.19 -43.53
N ILE A 228 -13.88 23.09 -42.62
CA ILE A 228 -12.86 22.05 -42.67
C ILE A 228 -13.43 20.70 -42.20
N PHE A 229 -14.30 20.69 -41.19
CA PHE A 229 -14.97 19.49 -40.67
C PHE A 229 -16.30 19.19 -41.40
N SER A 230 -17.44 19.27 -40.72
CA SER A 230 -18.79 19.13 -41.30
C SER A 230 -19.26 20.41 -41.99
N GLU A 231 -20.18 20.32 -42.95
CA GLU A 231 -20.82 21.53 -43.53
C GLU A 231 -21.70 22.29 -42.52
N HIS A 232 -21.99 21.68 -41.37
CA HIS A 232 -22.65 22.32 -40.23
C HIS A 232 -21.65 22.97 -39.24
N GLU A 233 -20.36 22.97 -39.55
CA GLU A 233 -19.28 23.52 -38.71
C GLU A 233 -18.49 24.61 -39.48
N PRO A 234 -19.11 25.76 -39.82
CA PRO A 234 -18.44 26.86 -40.48
C PRO A 234 -17.25 27.42 -39.68
N ASP A 235 -16.08 27.49 -40.34
CA ASP A 235 -14.84 27.98 -39.75
C ASP A 235 -14.85 29.49 -39.50
N PHE A 236 -14.31 29.88 -38.35
CA PHE A 236 -14.13 31.27 -37.98
C PHE A 236 -13.02 31.94 -38.80
N ASN A 237 -13.27 33.18 -39.22
CA ASN A 237 -12.24 34.06 -39.71
C ASN A 237 -11.40 34.59 -38.53
N LEU A 238 -10.49 33.76 -37.99
CA LEU A 238 -9.68 34.11 -36.80
C LEU A 238 -8.71 35.28 -37.02
N ARG A 239 -8.56 35.76 -38.27
CA ARG A 239 -7.89 37.04 -38.61
C ARG A 239 -8.73 38.26 -38.18
N ASN A 240 -10.03 38.11 -37.95
CA ASN A 240 -10.91 39.14 -37.42
C ASN A 240 -10.59 39.43 -35.94
N SER A 241 -10.17 40.68 -35.64
CA SER A 241 -9.76 41.07 -34.28
C SER A 241 -10.88 41.00 -33.22
N ASN A 242 -12.15 40.96 -33.63
CA ASN A 242 -13.27 40.74 -32.73
C ASN A 242 -13.32 39.28 -32.22
N LEU A 243 -13.04 38.28 -33.06
CA LEU A 243 -13.05 36.87 -32.64
C LEU A 243 -11.97 36.56 -31.60
N LEU A 244 -10.79 37.17 -31.70
CA LEU A 244 -9.77 37.10 -30.65
C LEU A 244 -10.24 37.73 -29.32
N ARG A 245 -11.21 38.66 -29.35
CA ARG A 245 -11.83 39.24 -28.15
C ARG A 245 -12.88 38.29 -27.57
N GLU A 246 -13.73 37.70 -28.41
CA GLU A 246 -14.77 36.76 -27.98
C GLU A 246 -14.17 35.44 -27.46
N SER A 247 -13.16 34.88 -28.13
CA SER A 247 -12.39 33.72 -27.66
C SER A 247 -11.83 33.92 -26.25
N LYS A 248 -11.37 35.14 -25.94
CA LYS A 248 -10.89 35.50 -24.59
C LYS A 248 -12.01 35.60 -23.57
N LYS A 249 -13.22 36.01 -23.95
CA LYS A 249 -14.40 35.98 -23.05
C LYS A 249 -14.82 34.55 -22.74
N ILE A 250 -14.83 33.65 -23.73
CA ILE A 250 -15.15 32.22 -23.55
C ILE A 250 -14.17 31.59 -22.56
N ILE A 251 -12.86 31.72 -22.81
CA ILE A 251 -11.81 31.25 -21.87
C ILE A 251 -11.97 31.89 -20.49
N LYS A 252 -12.27 33.20 -20.42
CA LYS A 252 -12.46 33.89 -19.15
C LYS A 252 -13.61 33.28 -18.35
N PHE A 253 -14.78 33.13 -18.97
CA PHE A 253 -16.00 32.62 -18.33
C PHE A 253 -15.80 31.25 -17.68
N TRP A 254 -15.22 30.29 -18.40
CA TRP A 254 -14.98 28.96 -17.85
C TRP A 254 -13.90 28.95 -16.75
N PHE A 255 -12.85 29.77 -16.88
CA PHE A 255 -11.84 29.90 -15.83
C PHE A 255 -12.35 30.63 -14.57
N ASP A 256 -13.26 31.60 -14.72
CA ASP A 256 -14.01 32.27 -13.64
C ASP A 256 -14.93 31.28 -12.90
N LYS A 257 -15.58 30.37 -13.64
CA LYS A 257 -16.34 29.22 -13.09
C LYS A 257 -15.46 28.18 -12.38
N GLY A 258 -14.13 28.33 -12.44
CA GLY A 258 -13.17 27.54 -11.67
C GLY A 258 -12.40 26.51 -12.50
N VAL A 259 -12.73 26.29 -13.77
CA VAL A 259 -12.03 25.35 -14.68
C VAL A 259 -10.53 25.64 -14.66
N ALA A 260 -9.71 24.61 -14.47
CA ALA A 260 -8.27 24.76 -14.25
C ALA A 260 -7.47 24.72 -15.57
N ALA A 261 -8.03 24.07 -16.58
CA ALA A 261 -7.33 23.75 -17.81
C ALA A 261 -8.25 23.80 -19.05
N GLY A 262 -7.71 24.21 -20.20
CA GLY A 262 -8.40 24.18 -21.49
C GLY A 262 -7.59 23.45 -22.57
N ARG A 263 -8.16 22.42 -23.21
CA ARG A 263 -7.63 21.85 -24.47
C ARG A 263 -8.15 22.71 -25.63
N LEU A 264 -7.24 23.39 -26.31
CA LEU A 264 -7.53 24.00 -27.60
C LEU A 264 -7.62 22.86 -28.63
N ASP A 265 -8.84 22.58 -29.06
CA ASP A 265 -9.15 21.56 -30.04
C ASP A 265 -8.50 21.86 -31.40
N ALA A 266 -8.14 20.83 -32.19
CA ALA A 266 -7.72 20.94 -33.58
C ALA A 266 -6.72 22.07 -33.96
N ALA A 267 -5.82 22.51 -33.06
CA ALA A 267 -5.06 23.76 -33.17
C ALA A 267 -4.24 23.95 -34.46
N HIS A 268 -3.85 22.86 -35.12
CA HIS A 268 -3.17 22.85 -36.43
C HIS A 268 -3.92 23.49 -37.60
N ILE A 269 -5.26 23.60 -37.56
CA ILE A 269 -6.08 24.10 -38.69
C ILE A 269 -6.75 25.45 -38.42
N TYR A 270 -6.35 26.14 -37.33
CA TYR A 270 -6.90 27.45 -36.91
C TYR A 270 -6.78 28.60 -37.93
N MET A 271 -5.97 28.46 -38.97
CA MET A 271 -5.80 29.47 -40.01
C MET A 271 -5.48 28.75 -41.33
N GLU A 272 -6.21 29.14 -42.35
CA GLU A 272 -6.05 28.76 -43.75
C GLU A 272 -5.16 29.76 -44.51
N ASP A 273 -4.61 29.40 -45.67
CA ASP A 273 -3.78 30.28 -46.49
C ASP A 273 -4.54 31.52 -46.94
N SER A 274 -4.05 32.72 -46.57
CA SER A 274 -4.67 33.99 -46.94
C SER A 274 -4.76 34.24 -48.46
N LEU A 275 -3.96 33.53 -49.27
CA LEU A 275 -3.99 33.56 -50.73
C LEU A 275 -4.91 32.49 -51.36
N LEU A 276 -5.52 31.63 -50.54
CA LEU A 276 -6.45 30.57 -50.94
C LEU A 276 -5.90 29.62 -52.02
N ARG A 277 -4.60 29.32 -52.02
CA ARG A 277 -3.97 28.49 -53.05
C ARG A 277 -4.48 27.05 -53.02
N ASP A 278 -4.68 26.49 -54.21
CA ASP A 278 -5.02 25.08 -54.40
C ASP A 278 -3.93 24.16 -53.80
N GLU A 279 -4.34 23.10 -53.09
CA GLU A 279 -3.45 22.09 -52.48
C GLU A 279 -2.95 21.08 -53.52
N ASP A 280 -1.73 20.56 -53.33
CA ASP A 280 -1.06 19.63 -54.25
C ASP A 280 -1.46 18.17 -53.97
N TYR A 281 -2.71 17.84 -54.28
CA TYR A 281 -3.25 16.48 -54.11
C TYR A 281 -2.72 15.52 -55.18
N SER A 282 -1.67 14.76 -54.84
CA SER A 282 -1.11 13.76 -55.75
C SER A 282 -2.11 12.66 -56.12
N ALA A 283 -2.03 12.15 -57.35
CA ALA A 283 -2.99 11.20 -57.92
C ALA A 283 -3.04 9.81 -57.23
N ASN A 284 -2.22 9.56 -56.22
CA ASN A 284 -2.13 8.30 -55.48
C ASN A 284 -2.72 8.37 -54.06
N LEU A 285 -3.78 9.19 -53.84
CA LEU A 285 -4.54 9.26 -52.60
C LEU A 285 -5.35 7.98 -52.29
N ARG A 286 -4.64 6.88 -52.01
CA ARG A 286 -5.18 5.69 -51.35
C ARG A 286 -5.22 5.93 -49.84
N PHE A 287 -6.41 6.28 -49.35
CA PHE A 287 -6.80 6.46 -47.95
C PHE A 287 -5.94 5.70 -46.90
N PRO A 288 -5.15 6.42 -46.10
CA PRO A 288 -4.81 6.02 -44.74
C PRO A 288 -5.63 6.85 -43.74
N PRO A 289 -6.28 6.25 -42.72
CA PRO A 289 -6.76 7.00 -41.57
C PRO A 289 -5.56 7.42 -40.68
N PHE A 290 -5.70 8.55 -39.97
CA PHE A 290 -4.77 9.11 -38.97
C PHE A 290 -3.37 9.58 -39.41
N ASP A 291 -2.81 9.12 -40.54
CA ASP A 291 -1.56 9.70 -41.04
C ASP A 291 -1.87 10.98 -41.84
N TRP A 292 -1.37 12.12 -41.35
CA TRP A 292 -1.47 13.45 -41.99
C TRP A 292 -0.07 13.95 -42.39
N PRO A 293 0.48 13.51 -43.54
CA PRO A 293 1.73 14.08 -44.04
C PRO A 293 1.51 15.53 -44.48
N ASP A 294 2.25 16.47 -43.87
CA ASP A 294 2.21 17.91 -44.21
C ASP A 294 2.44 18.21 -45.71
N THR A 295 2.97 17.24 -46.45
CA THR A 295 3.13 17.29 -47.92
C THR A 295 1.82 17.40 -48.71
N TYR A 296 0.67 17.13 -48.10
CA TYR A 296 -0.65 17.17 -48.76
C TYR A 296 -1.56 18.33 -48.31
N TYR A 297 -1.21 19.04 -47.23
CA TYR A 297 -2.06 20.05 -46.60
C TYR A 297 -1.25 21.31 -46.26
N LYS A 298 -0.59 21.85 -47.28
CA LYS A 298 0.40 22.94 -47.19
C LYS A 298 -0.23 24.32 -46.98
N TYR A 299 -1.49 24.48 -47.35
CA TYR A 299 -2.23 25.73 -47.33
C TYR A 299 -3.37 25.73 -46.31
N THR A 300 -3.85 24.56 -45.89
CA THR A 300 -4.94 24.41 -44.91
C THR A 300 -4.47 24.11 -43.48
N HIS A 301 -3.23 23.61 -43.30
CA HIS A 301 -2.71 23.22 -41.98
C HIS A 301 -1.44 24.01 -41.62
N ASN A 302 -1.14 24.10 -40.32
CA ASN A 302 0.11 24.60 -39.74
C ASN A 302 0.53 26.02 -40.15
N GLN A 303 -0.40 26.87 -40.57
CA GLN A 303 -0.09 28.25 -40.93
C GLN A 303 0.43 29.04 -39.71
N TRP A 304 1.38 29.95 -39.93
CA TRP A 304 2.07 30.72 -38.89
C TRP A 304 1.10 31.52 -38.00
N GLU A 305 0.05 32.08 -38.57
CA GLU A 305 -0.97 32.84 -37.85
C GLU A 305 -1.70 32.00 -36.78
N SER A 306 -1.81 30.67 -36.92
CA SER A 306 -2.39 29.79 -35.89
C SER A 306 -1.57 29.86 -34.61
N TYR A 307 -0.25 29.73 -34.73
CA TYR A 307 0.69 29.86 -33.62
C TYR A 307 0.63 31.28 -33.01
N GLN A 308 0.52 32.32 -33.84
CA GLN A 308 0.32 33.69 -33.33
C GLN A 308 -0.98 33.85 -32.55
N PHE A 309 -2.09 33.27 -33.01
CA PHE A 309 -3.39 33.34 -32.35
C PHE A 309 -3.33 32.65 -30.98
N ILE A 310 -2.77 31.45 -30.94
CA ILE A 310 -2.58 30.66 -29.72
C ILE A 310 -1.64 31.38 -28.74
N HIS A 311 -0.56 32.02 -29.20
CA HIS A 311 0.26 32.90 -28.35
C HIS A 311 -0.55 34.06 -27.74
N LYS A 312 -1.42 34.70 -28.54
CA LYS A 312 -2.30 35.80 -28.08
C LYS A 312 -3.35 35.35 -27.05
N LEU A 313 -3.72 34.05 -27.04
CA LEU A 313 -4.54 33.42 -25.99
C LEU A 313 -3.71 33.06 -24.76
N ARG A 314 -2.56 32.38 -24.92
CA ARG A 314 -1.61 32.05 -23.84
C ARG A 314 -1.23 33.28 -23.02
N LYS A 315 -0.80 34.35 -23.71
CA LYS A 315 -0.42 35.63 -23.09
C LYS A 315 -1.58 36.30 -22.34
N PHE A 316 -2.82 36.07 -22.75
CA PHE A 316 -3.99 36.54 -22.01
C PHE A 316 -4.20 35.75 -20.71
N VAL A 317 -4.15 34.42 -20.75
CA VAL A 317 -4.26 33.58 -19.56
C VAL A 317 -3.15 33.90 -18.55
N ASP A 318 -1.90 34.01 -19.03
CA ASP A 318 -0.76 34.32 -18.15
C ASP A 318 -0.87 35.67 -17.45
N SER A 319 -1.37 36.69 -18.16
CA SER A 319 -1.48 38.05 -17.60
C SER A 319 -2.73 38.26 -16.74
N HIS A 320 -3.82 37.54 -17.04
CA HIS A 320 -5.10 37.70 -16.33
C HIS A 320 -5.23 36.81 -15.09
N TYR A 321 -4.67 35.60 -15.12
CA TYR A 321 -4.76 34.63 -14.01
C TYR A 321 -3.39 34.34 -13.39
N ASN A 322 -2.41 33.95 -14.20
CA ASN A 322 -1.11 33.47 -13.71
C ASN A 322 -0.18 34.61 -13.23
N SER A 323 -0.68 35.83 -13.13
CA SER A 323 -0.06 36.99 -12.50
C SER A 323 -0.31 37.05 -10.99
N ASN A 324 -1.40 36.45 -10.49
CA ASN A 324 -1.77 36.41 -9.08
C ASN A 324 -1.21 35.16 -8.38
N ASN A 325 -1.35 35.09 -7.05
CA ASN A 325 -0.73 34.06 -6.23
C ASN A 325 -1.55 32.74 -6.14
N GLU A 326 -2.32 32.42 -7.19
CA GLU A 326 -3.24 31.28 -7.28
C GLU A 326 -2.60 30.07 -8.00
N ASP A 327 -3.34 28.95 -8.11
CA ASP A 327 -2.95 27.80 -8.95
C ASP A 327 -2.89 28.20 -10.43
N GLU A 328 -1.88 27.72 -11.16
CA GLU A 328 -1.67 28.10 -12.57
C GLU A 328 -2.82 27.58 -13.46
N LYS A 329 -3.49 28.49 -14.18
CA LYS A 329 -4.49 28.16 -15.21
C LYS A 329 -3.78 27.78 -16.50
N ILE A 330 -4.06 26.59 -17.03
CA ILE A 330 -3.34 26.06 -18.18
C ILE A 330 -4.15 26.06 -19.49
N LEU A 331 -3.46 26.31 -20.59
CA LEU A 331 -3.91 25.93 -21.94
C LEU A 331 -2.98 24.84 -22.48
N ILE A 332 -3.55 23.86 -23.17
CA ILE A 332 -2.88 22.80 -23.94
C ILE A 332 -3.49 22.74 -25.36
N VAL A 333 -2.89 22.03 -26.31
CA VAL A 333 -3.45 21.87 -27.67
C VAL A 333 -3.56 20.39 -28.07
N GLU A 334 -4.53 20.07 -28.91
CA GLU A 334 -4.40 18.99 -29.88
C GLU A 334 -3.84 19.51 -31.21
N ALA A 335 -3.02 18.70 -31.89
CA ALA A 335 -2.62 18.94 -33.27
C ALA A 335 -2.16 17.63 -33.94
N TYR A 336 -2.91 17.11 -34.93
CA TYR A 336 -2.51 15.94 -35.73
C TYR A 336 -1.52 16.37 -36.83
N THR A 337 -0.30 16.68 -36.42
CA THR A 337 0.74 17.27 -37.27
C THR A 337 2.11 16.60 -37.06
N THR A 338 3.04 16.78 -38.00
CA THR A 338 4.40 16.25 -37.79
C THR A 338 5.15 16.96 -36.67
N TRP A 339 6.05 16.16 -36.06
CA TRP A 339 7.01 16.48 -35.00
C TRP A 339 7.57 17.90 -34.97
N ASN A 340 7.91 18.47 -36.13
CA ASN A 340 8.54 19.79 -36.19
C ASN A 340 7.53 20.89 -35.79
N TYR A 341 6.30 20.79 -36.32
CA TYR A 341 5.18 21.65 -35.97
C TYR A 341 4.64 21.36 -34.56
N THR A 342 4.60 20.08 -34.14
CA THR A 342 4.21 19.72 -32.76
C THR A 342 5.07 20.44 -31.72
N MET A 343 6.39 20.52 -31.92
CA MET A 343 7.28 21.19 -30.95
C MET A 343 7.12 22.72 -30.93
N MET A 344 6.62 23.35 -31.99
CA MET A 344 6.36 24.80 -32.01
C MET A 344 5.30 25.21 -30.96
N TYR A 345 4.41 24.30 -30.55
CA TYR A 345 3.42 24.57 -29.51
C TYR A 345 3.97 24.67 -28.08
N TYR A 346 5.26 24.37 -27.83
CA TYR A 346 5.94 24.74 -26.58
C TYR A 346 6.53 26.16 -26.61
N GLY A 347 6.82 26.69 -27.80
CA GLY A 347 7.45 28.00 -27.98
C GLY A 347 8.88 28.07 -27.42
N THR A 348 9.27 29.25 -26.93
CA THR A 348 10.53 29.48 -26.21
C THR A 348 10.26 30.11 -24.84
N GLU A 349 11.27 30.22 -23.97
CA GLU A 349 11.10 30.90 -22.66
C GLU A 349 10.58 32.34 -22.79
N SER A 350 11.03 33.07 -23.83
CA SER A 350 10.64 34.46 -24.12
C SER A 350 9.38 34.57 -24.99
N TYR A 351 9.04 33.52 -25.74
CA TYR A 351 7.83 33.43 -26.56
C TYR A 351 7.05 32.17 -26.19
N LYS A 352 6.48 32.16 -24.98
CA LYS A 352 5.73 31.01 -24.46
C LYS A 352 4.50 30.72 -25.30
N MET A 353 4.26 29.44 -25.53
CA MET A 353 3.06 28.90 -26.14
C MET A 353 2.30 28.08 -25.08
N VAL A 354 1.52 27.08 -25.46
CA VAL A 354 0.77 26.25 -24.50
C VAL A 354 1.70 25.42 -23.61
N HIS A 355 1.15 24.84 -22.53
CA HIS A 355 1.94 24.15 -21.51
C HIS A 355 2.51 22.83 -22.04
N PHE A 356 1.71 22.12 -22.84
CA PHE A 356 2.13 21.05 -23.73
C PHE A 356 1.12 20.86 -24.89
N PRO A 357 1.56 20.35 -26.05
CA PRO A 357 0.70 19.72 -27.04
C PRO A 357 0.47 18.24 -26.70
N PHE A 358 -0.68 17.68 -27.08
CA PHE A 358 -0.96 16.26 -26.89
C PHE A 358 -0.04 15.35 -27.72
N ASN A 359 0.55 14.37 -27.04
CA ASN A 359 1.42 13.34 -27.60
C ASN A 359 0.64 12.08 -28.01
N PHE A 360 0.32 11.96 -29.29
CA PHE A 360 -0.36 10.79 -29.87
C PHE A 360 0.59 9.63 -30.25
N ILE A 361 1.85 9.63 -29.79
CA ILE A 361 2.86 8.65 -30.26
C ILE A 361 2.46 7.19 -30.00
N PHE A 362 1.75 6.88 -28.91
CA PHE A 362 1.24 5.54 -28.61
C PHE A 362 -0.24 5.32 -28.99
N ALA A 363 -0.86 6.23 -29.73
CA ALA A 363 -2.13 5.94 -30.42
C ALA A 363 -1.93 4.99 -31.62
N ILE A 364 -0.69 4.88 -32.12
CA ILE A 364 -0.30 4.07 -33.27
C ILE A 364 0.49 2.84 -32.79
N PRO A 365 -0.04 1.60 -32.88
CA PRO A 365 0.63 0.39 -32.38
C PRO A 365 2.07 0.17 -32.86
N SER A 366 2.37 0.44 -34.13
CA SER A 366 3.73 0.28 -34.70
C SER A 366 4.79 1.23 -34.11
N ASN A 367 4.41 2.17 -33.24
CA ASN A 367 5.36 2.96 -32.48
C ASN A 367 5.85 2.27 -31.19
N PHE A 368 5.19 1.20 -30.74
CA PHE A 368 5.54 0.43 -29.55
C PHE A 368 5.42 -1.10 -29.73
N ASP A 369 5.36 -1.58 -30.98
CA ASP A 369 5.35 -3.00 -31.38
C ASP A 369 6.55 -3.83 -30.87
N SER A 370 7.58 -3.16 -30.37
CA SER A 370 8.83 -3.73 -29.92
C SER A 370 9.53 -2.77 -28.94
N PRO A 371 10.33 -3.27 -27.97
CA PRO A 371 11.16 -2.45 -27.10
C PRO A 371 11.99 -1.40 -27.85
N LYS A 372 12.52 -1.76 -29.03
CA LYS A 372 13.34 -0.89 -29.87
C LYS A 372 12.55 0.27 -30.46
N ASN A 373 11.33 0.05 -30.96
CA ASN A 373 10.50 1.14 -31.47
C ASN A 373 9.96 2.00 -30.32
N LEU A 374 9.50 1.39 -29.23
CA LEU A 374 9.08 2.08 -28.00
C LEU A 374 10.17 3.04 -27.49
N ASP A 375 11.39 2.55 -27.29
CA ASP A 375 12.51 3.32 -26.74
C ASP A 375 12.94 4.48 -27.66
N LYS A 376 13.10 4.18 -28.95
CA LYS A 376 13.37 5.16 -30.02
C LYS A 376 12.35 6.29 -30.00
N ASN A 377 11.07 5.95 -29.81
CA ASN A 377 9.96 6.89 -29.87
C ASN A 377 9.85 7.75 -28.59
N ILE A 378 10.05 7.16 -27.40
CA ILE A 378 10.18 7.92 -26.13
C ILE A 378 11.34 8.92 -26.21
N LYS A 379 12.54 8.44 -26.58
CA LYS A 379 13.74 9.29 -26.72
C LYS A 379 13.58 10.36 -27.79
N LYS A 380 12.86 10.08 -28.90
CA LYS A 380 12.56 11.06 -29.95
C LYS A 380 11.68 12.21 -29.47
N TRP A 381 10.69 11.98 -28.59
CA TRP A 381 9.93 13.08 -27.99
C TRP A 381 10.80 13.87 -27.02
N LEU A 382 11.40 13.18 -26.03
CA LEU A 382 12.18 13.81 -24.95
C LEU A 382 13.36 14.65 -25.48
N ASN A 383 14.05 14.19 -26.53
CA ASN A 383 15.21 14.90 -27.09
C ASN A 383 14.86 16.02 -28.10
N ARG A 384 13.57 16.21 -28.45
CA ARG A 384 13.10 17.26 -29.38
C ARG A 384 12.33 18.38 -28.69
N MET A 385 11.81 18.11 -27.50
CA MET A 385 11.15 19.07 -26.64
C MET A 385 12.16 20.14 -26.15
N PRO A 386 11.78 21.43 -26.06
CA PRO A 386 12.66 22.44 -25.46
C PRO A 386 12.80 22.22 -23.94
N GLU A 387 13.86 22.77 -23.34
CA GLU A 387 14.23 22.54 -21.93
C GLU A 387 13.12 22.90 -20.92
N HIS A 388 12.28 23.90 -21.24
CA HIS A 388 11.15 24.30 -20.41
C HIS A 388 9.86 23.47 -20.63
N GLY A 389 9.87 22.57 -21.61
CA GLY A 389 8.72 21.74 -21.99
C GLY A 389 8.48 20.58 -21.03
N ILE A 390 7.25 20.06 -21.03
CA ILE A 390 6.84 18.89 -20.26
C ILE A 390 6.12 17.93 -21.21
N ALA A 391 6.58 16.68 -21.28
CA ALA A 391 5.92 15.66 -22.09
C ALA A 391 4.59 15.22 -21.44
N ASN A 392 3.60 14.86 -22.27
CA ASN A 392 2.50 14.01 -21.84
C ASN A 392 2.57 12.64 -22.53
N TRP A 393 1.82 11.66 -22.00
CA TRP A 393 1.74 10.31 -22.55
C TRP A 393 0.32 9.79 -22.45
N GLN A 394 -0.19 9.20 -23.54
CA GLN A 394 -1.51 8.58 -23.61
C GLN A 394 -1.49 7.40 -24.60
N VAL A 395 -2.46 6.50 -24.48
CA VAL A 395 -2.57 5.27 -25.29
C VAL A 395 -3.96 5.15 -25.95
N GLU A 396 -4.99 5.62 -25.26
CA GLU A 396 -6.38 5.69 -25.71
C GLU A 396 -6.91 7.10 -25.48
N ASN A 397 -7.94 7.47 -26.24
CA ASN A 397 -8.79 8.64 -26.08
C ASN A 397 -10.10 8.41 -26.86
N HIS A 398 -11.02 9.37 -26.84
CA HIS A 398 -12.32 9.27 -27.51
C HIS A 398 -12.32 9.31 -29.05
N ASP A 399 -11.18 9.57 -29.71
CA ASP A 399 -11.08 9.64 -31.17
C ASP A 399 -10.33 8.46 -31.82
N LEU A 400 -9.78 7.55 -31.03
CA LEU A 400 -9.17 6.33 -31.58
C LEU A 400 -10.25 5.32 -32.04
N PRO A 401 -10.01 4.56 -33.13
CA PRO A 401 -10.98 3.60 -33.65
C PRO A 401 -11.04 2.27 -32.85
N ALA A 402 -10.10 2.06 -31.92
CA ALA A 402 -10.04 0.87 -31.07
C ALA A 402 -9.22 1.11 -29.78
N ARG A 403 -9.63 0.46 -28.69
CA ARG A 403 -8.87 0.37 -27.43
C ARG A 403 -7.69 -0.59 -27.57
N ILE A 404 -6.61 -0.41 -26.78
CA ILE A 404 -5.36 -1.18 -26.96
C ILE A 404 -5.57 -2.69 -26.81
N ALA A 405 -6.49 -3.07 -25.91
CA ALA A 405 -6.86 -4.46 -25.65
C ALA A 405 -7.40 -5.21 -26.89
N ASN A 406 -7.87 -4.49 -27.91
CA ASN A 406 -8.35 -5.03 -29.18
C ASN A 406 -7.44 -4.67 -30.37
N ASN A 407 -6.73 -3.55 -30.29
CA ASN A 407 -5.85 -3.07 -31.36
C ASN A 407 -4.46 -3.76 -31.34
N VAL A 408 -4.09 -4.40 -30.23
CA VAL A 408 -2.85 -5.18 -30.07
C VAL A 408 -3.15 -6.53 -29.42
N ASN A 409 -3.38 -6.55 -28.10
CA ASN A 409 -3.91 -7.69 -27.33
C ASN A 409 -4.31 -7.21 -25.92
N PRO A 410 -5.11 -7.97 -25.15
CA PRO A 410 -5.48 -7.58 -23.79
C PRO A 410 -4.28 -7.39 -22.86
N GLU A 411 -3.23 -8.21 -22.97
CA GLU A 411 -2.13 -8.34 -22.02
C GLU A 411 -1.20 -7.12 -22.02
N ILE A 412 -0.91 -6.55 -23.20
CA ILE A 412 -0.08 -5.35 -23.35
C ILE A 412 -0.74 -4.09 -22.74
N GLY A 413 -2.04 -4.14 -22.42
CA GLY A 413 -2.76 -3.10 -21.70
C GLY A 413 -2.16 -2.80 -20.32
N ASP A 414 -1.84 -3.84 -19.53
CA ASP A 414 -1.16 -3.67 -18.24
C ASP A 414 0.23 -3.04 -18.42
N VAL A 415 0.96 -3.50 -19.45
CA VAL A 415 2.32 -3.06 -19.77
C VAL A 415 2.35 -1.58 -20.13
N MET A 416 1.50 -1.14 -21.06
CA MET A 416 1.45 0.26 -21.49
C MET A 416 0.87 1.17 -20.40
N LEU A 417 -0.04 0.68 -19.55
CA LEU A 417 -0.52 1.41 -18.38
C LEU A 417 0.61 1.68 -17.37
N ILE A 418 1.44 0.67 -17.08
CA ILE A 418 2.64 0.84 -16.25
C ILE A 418 3.62 1.84 -16.89
N ILE A 419 3.89 1.72 -18.19
CA ILE A 419 4.82 2.62 -18.90
C ILE A 419 4.34 4.08 -18.80
N VAL A 420 3.11 4.39 -19.23
CA VAL A 420 2.55 5.75 -19.20
C VAL A 420 2.51 6.32 -17.78
N MET A 421 2.10 5.53 -16.79
CA MET A 421 2.01 5.98 -15.41
C MET A 421 3.37 6.20 -14.73
N MET A 422 4.49 5.68 -15.28
CA MET A 422 5.83 5.84 -14.71
C MET A 422 6.77 6.76 -15.54
N LEU A 423 6.40 7.11 -16.78
CA LEU A 423 7.16 8.05 -17.64
C LEU A 423 7.11 9.52 -17.13
N PRO A 424 8.14 10.35 -17.40
CA PRO A 424 8.23 11.74 -16.91
C PRO A 424 7.15 12.66 -17.50
N GLY A 425 6.65 13.61 -16.71
CA GLY A 425 5.68 14.62 -17.15
C GLY A 425 4.24 14.26 -16.80
N VAL A 426 3.31 14.37 -17.75
CA VAL A 426 1.86 14.14 -17.56
C VAL A 426 1.44 12.77 -18.08
N ALA A 427 0.51 12.09 -17.37
CA ALA A 427 -0.14 10.88 -17.87
C ALA A 427 -1.61 11.18 -18.17
N CYS A 428 -2.11 10.74 -19.32
CA CYS A 428 -3.53 10.81 -19.68
C CYS A 428 -4.08 9.38 -19.80
N ILE A 429 -5.16 9.10 -19.08
CA ILE A 429 -5.82 7.80 -18.98
C ILE A 429 -7.27 7.97 -19.47
N TYR A 430 -7.74 7.11 -20.35
CA TYR A 430 -9.11 7.16 -20.86
C TYR A 430 -10.03 6.26 -20.01
N TYR A 431 -11.28 6.69 -19.77
CA TYR A 431 -12.20 5.93 -18.91
C TYR A 431 -12.36 4.47 -19.35
N GLY A 432 -12.40 3.57 -18.38
CA GLY A 432 -12.47 2.13 -18.59
C GLY A 432 -11.10 1.44 -18.66
N GLN A 433 -9.98 2.14 -18.87
CA GLN A 433 -8.65 1.52 -18.84
C GLN A 433 -8.32 0.92 -17.46
N GLU A 434 -8.84 1.49 -16.38
CA GLU A 434 -8.73 1.00 -15.01
C GLU A 434 -9.47 -0.32 -14.74
N ILE A 435 -10.40 -0.72 -15.61
CA ILE A 435 -11.01 -2.06 -15.58
C ILE A 435 -10.57 -2.95 -16.76
N GLY A 436 -9.79 -2.39 -17.69
CA GLY A 436 -9.39 -3.06 -18.93
C GLY A 436 -10.49 -3.13 -19.99
N LEU A 437 -11.33 -2.09 -20.08
CA LEU A 437 -12.46 -2.03 -21.00
C LEU A 437 -12.04 -2.31 -22.45
N ILE A 438 -12.81 -3.16 -23.12
CA ILE A 438 -12.58 -3.60 -24.50
C ILE A 438 -13.62 -2.99 -25.44
N ASN A 439 -13.32 -2.94 -26.73
CA ASN A 439 -14.23 -2.49 -27.78
C ASN A 439 -15.60 -3.17 -27.67
N THR A 440 -16.67 -2.38 -27.60
CA THR A 440 -18.02 -2.89 -27.86
C THR A 440 -18.32 -2.74 -29.35
N ASN A 441 -18.85 -3.77 -29.99
CA ASN A 441 -19.25 -3.72 -31.39
C ASN A 441 -20.77 -3.43 -31.48
N PRO A 442 -21.20 -2.18 -31.76
CA PRO A 442 -22.61 -1.91 -32.04
C PRO A 442 -23.06 -2.65 -33.31
N ARG A 443 -24.34 -3.05 -33.35
CA ARG A 443 -24.98 -3.51 -34.59
C ARG A 443 -25.12 -2.34 -35.57
N SER A 444 -25.37 -2.64 -36.85
CA SER A 444 -25.59 -1.62 -37.88
C SER A 444 -26.76 -0.66 -37.58
N ASP A 445 -27.80 -1.09 -36.86
CA ASP A 445 -28.91 -0.23 -36.41
C ASP A 445 -28.56 0.66 -35.18
N GLN A 446 -27.35 0.49 -34.63
CA GLN A 446 -26.89 1.17 -33.42
C GLN A 446 -25.67 2.07 -33.64
N ILE A 447 -25.09 2.09 -34.84
CA ILE A 447 -23.99 3.00 -35.19
C ILE A 447 -24.48 4.45 -35.10
N ARG A 448 -23.66 5.31 -34.48
CA ARG A 448 -23.86 6.75 -34.33
C ARG A 448 -22.73 7.51 -35.03
N ASP A 449 -21.49 7.06 -34.84
CA ASP A 449 -20.31 7.64 -35.48
C ASP A 449 -19.89 6.86 -36.73
N PHE A 450 -19.97 7.50 -37.90
CA PHE A 450 -19.56 6.91 -39.17
C PHE A 450 -18.04 6.66 -39.29
N PHE A 451 -17.22 7.25 -38.41
CA PHE A 451 -15.78 6.99 -38.32
C PHE A 451 -15.44 5.77 -37.42
N GLY A 452 -16.44 5.16 -36.78
CA GLY A 452 -16.30 3.92 -35.99
C GLY A 452 -15.82 4.11 -34.55
N ARG A 453 -15.69 5.36 -34.07
CA ARG A 453 -15.27 5.72 -32.69
C ARG A 453 -16.25 5.21 -31.63
N ASP A 454 -17.50 4.90 -31.99
CA ASP A 454 -18.50 4.22 -31.14
C ASP A 454 -17.93 3.05 -30.33
N ARG A 455 -16.98 2.32 -30.91
CA ARG A 455 -16.38 1.13 -30.29
C ARG A 455 -15.59 1.44 -29.01
N VAL A 456 -14.95 2.61 -28.95
CA VAL A 456 -14.22 3.07 -27.76
C VAL A 456 -15.09 3.93 -26.85
N ARG A 457 -16.10 4.60 -27.42
CA ARG A 457 -17.08 5.48 -26.76
C ARG A 457 -18.24 4.72 -26.07
N ALA A 458 -18.17 3.40 -25.89
CA ALA A 458 -19.24 2.60 -25.27
C ALA A 458 -19.37 2.82 -23.74
N PRO A 459 -20.55 2.63 -23.12
CA PRO A 459 -20.78 3.02 -21.73
C PRO A 459 -19.95 2.25 -20.69
N MET A 460 -19.60 2.96 -19.61
CA MET A 460 -18.72 2.50 -18.55
C MET A 460 -19.36 1.41 -17.66
N GLN A 461 -18.55 0.45 -17.22
CA GLN A 461 -19.02 -0.76 -16.54
C GLN A 461 -18.79 -0.66 -15.03
N TRP A 462 -19.76 -0.10 -14.32
CA TRP A 462 -19.69 0.15 -12.88
C TRP A 462 -19.92 -1.12 -12.07
N ASP A 463 -20.94 -1.90 -12.42
CA ASP A 463 -21.27 -3.16 -11.76
C ASP A 463 -21.92 -4.22 -12.66
N ASP A 464 -22.45 -5.26 -12.02
CA ASP A 464 -23.13 -6.45 -12.55
C ASP A 464 -24.65 -6.27 -12.72
N SER A 465 -25.20 -5.07 -12.48
CA SER A 465 -26.63 -4.78 -12.69
C SER A 465 -26.98 -4.52 -14.15
N ILE A 466 -28.26 -4.27 -14.45
CA ILE A 466 -28.72 -3.93 -15.80
C ILE A 466 -27.93 -2.73 -16.35
N ASN A 467 -27.61 -2.77 -17.64
CA ASN A 467 -26.76 -1.76 -18.30
C ASN A 467 -25.41 -1.54 -17.57
N ALA A 468 -24.84 -2.55 -16.91
CA ALA A 468 -23.59 -2.46 -16.17
C ALA A 468 -23.56 -1.38 -15.05
N GLY A 469 -24.72 -0.98 -14.52
CA GLY A 469 -24.85 0.12 -13.57
C GLY A 469 -24.68 1.53 -14.18
N PHE A 470 -24.49 1.64 -15.51
CA PHE A 470 -24.44 2.94 -16.20
C PHE A 470 -25.78 3.66 -16.15
N SER A 471 -26.88 3.02 -16.59
CA SER A 471 -28.24 3.58 -16.65
C SER A 471 -29.25 2.66 -15.97
N SER A 472 -30.20 3.23 -15.20
CA SER A 472 -31.13 2.49 -14.35
C SER A 472 -32.36 1.92 -15.07
N ASN A 473 -32.94 2.66 -16.03
CA ASN A 473 -34.30 2.41 -16.51
C ASN A 473 -34.50 2.41 -18.04
N GLN A 474 -33.53 2.88 -18.83
CA GLN A 474 -33.66 2.92 -20.30
C GLN A 474 -32.54 2.18 -21.03
N LYS A 475 -32.65 2.11 -22.35
CA LYS A 475 -31.65 1.54 -23.25
C LYS A 475 -30.54 2.59 -23.46
N PRO A 476 -29.28 2.34 -23.07
CA PRO A 476 -28.18 3.28 -23.29
C PRO A 476 -27.99 3.64 -24.77
N TRP A 477 -27.51 4.87 -25.02
CA TRP A 477 -27.38 5.45 -26.37
C TRP A 477 -26.49 4.60 -27.31
N LEU A 478 -25.44 3.99 -26.75
CA LEU A 478 -24.64 2.88 -27.30
C LEU A 478 -24.72 1.66 -26.35
N PRO A 479 -24.62 0.42 -26.85
CA PRO A 479 -24.67 -0.77 -26.00
C PRO A 479 -23.45 -0.89 -25.07
N VAL A 480 -23.66 -1.41 -23.84
CA VAL A 480 -22.58 -1.87 -22.95
C VAL A 480 -21.88 -3.12 -23.50
N ASN A 481 -20.66 -3.42 -23.05
CA ASN A 481 -19.97 -4.62 -23.50
C ASN A 481 -20.60 -5.88 -22.88
N PRO A 482 -20.85 -6.97 -23.62
CA PRO A 482 -21.48 -8.18 -23.08
C PRO A 482 -20.72 -8.85 -21.91
N ASN A 483 -19.47 -8.46 -21.63
CA ASN A 483 -18.68 -8.97 -20.51
C ASN A 483 -18.89 -8.23 -19.17
N TYR A 484 -19.78 -7.22 -19.09
CA TYR A 484 -19.90 -6.35 -17.91
C TYR A 484 -20.11 -7.09 -16.59
N TRP A 485 -20.86 -8.20 -16.59
CA TRP A 485 -21.12 -9.03 -15.42
C TRP A 485 -19.85 -9.70 -14.84
N GLN A 486 -18.77 -9.81 -15.63
CA GLN A 486 -17.44 -10.24 -15.17
C GLN A 486 -16.50 -9.05 -14.94
N MET A 487 -16.55 -8.05 -15.82
CA MET A 487 -15.52 -7.01 -15.94
C MET A 487 -16.11 -5.62 -15.67
N ASN A 488 -16.25 -5.30 -14.38
CA ASN A 488 -16.79 -4.03 -13.89
C ASN A 488 -16.01 -3.50 -12.67
N VAL A 489 -16.20 -2.21 -12.34
CA VAL A 489 -15.49 -1.54 -11.24
C VAL A 489 -15.75 -2.20 -9.88
N LYS A 490 -17.00 -2.58 -9.58
CA LYS A 490 -17.39 -3.27 -8.32
C LYS A 490 -16.66 -4.60 -8.12
N ALA A 491 -16.45 -5.37 -9.19
CA ALA A 491 -15.67 -6.61 -9.18
C ALA A 491 -14.16 -6.32 -9.08
N GLN A 492 -13.63 -5.44 -9.95
CA GLN A 492 -12.20 -5.08 -9.97
C GLN A 492 -11.72 -4.45 -8.65
N LYS A 493 -12.58 -3.72 -7.92
CA LYS A 493 -12.30 -3.22 -6.56
C LYS A 493 -12.14 -4.35 -5.53
N LYS A 494 -12.97 -5.39 -5.59
CA LYS A 494 -12.91 -6.54 -4.67
C LYS A 494 -11.72 -7.46 -4.97
N THR A 495 -11.36 -7.62 -6.23
CA THR A 495 -10.24 -8.48 -6.65
C THR A 495 -8.90 -7.80 -6.34
N LYS A 496 -8.15 -8.32 -5.36
CA LYS A 496 -6.85 -7.74 -4.92
C LYS A 496 -5.76 -7.68 -6.01
N ASN A 497 -5.77 -8.60 -6.97
CA ASN A 497 -4.92 -8.54 -8.17
C ASN A 497 -5.79 -8.15 -9.38
N SER A 498 -5.85 -6.86 -9.71
CA SER A 498 -6.77 -6.29 -10.70
C SER A 498 -6.21 -5.02 -11.34
N ARG A 499 -6.72 -4.63 -12.51
CA ARG A 499 -6.32 -3.40 -13.21
C ARG A 499 -6.61 -2.16 -12.37
N TYR A 500 -7.70 -2.19 -11.61
CA TYR A 500 -8.11 -1.09 -10.74
C TYR A 500 -7.11 -0.88 -9.60
N ASN A 501 -6.73 -1.97 -8.93
CA ASN A 501 -5.75 -1.92 -7.85
C ASN A 501 -4.33 -1.63 -8.38
N LEU A 502 -3.98 -2.10 -9.58
CA LEU A 502 -2.75 -1.72 -10.27
C LEU A 502 -2.68 -0.21 -10.55
N LEU A 503 -3.71 0.38 -11.18
CA LEU A 503 -3.75 1.83 -11.46
C LEU A 503 -3.70 2.66 -10.17
N LYS A 504 -4.40 2.23 -9.12
CA LYS A 504 -4.38 2.89 -7.80
C LYS A 504 -2.98 2.92 -7.18
N ILE A 505 -2.21 1.83 -7.30
CA ILE A 505 -0.81 1.79 -6.83
C ILE A 505 0.10 2.63 -7.74
N LEU A 506 -0.07 2.54 -9.07
CA LEU A 506 0.70 3.34 -10.03
C LEU A 506 0.49 4.85 -9.84
N SER A 507 -0.74 5.28 -9.54
CA SER A 507 -1.06 6.68 -9.25
C SER A 507 -0.41 7.16 -7.96
N GLN A 508 -0.42 6.34 -6.90
CA GLN A 508 0.33 6.64 -5.66
C GLN A 508 1.84 6.73 -5.90
N LEU A 509 2.41 5.80 -6.67
CA LEU A 509 3.82 5.81 -7.05
C LEU A 509 4.17 7.07 -7.86
N ARG A 510 3.34 7.46 -8.84
CA ARG A 510 3.57 8.69 -9.64
C ARG A 510 3.69 9.95 -8.79
N GLN A 511 3.02 10.00 -7.63
CA GLN A 511 3.10 11.15 -6.72
C GLN A 511 4.44 11.29 -5.97
N THR A 512 5.31 10.27 -6.00
CA THR A 512 6.64 10.28 -5.35
C THR A 512 7.60 11.30 -5.98
N PRO A 513 8.60 11.81 -5.22
CA PRO A 513 9.63 12.69 -5.77
C PRO A 513 10.37 12.08 -6.97
N THR A 514 10.62 10.77 -6.96
CA THR A 514 11.33 10.04 -8.03
C THR A 514 10.61 10.13 -9.37
N LEU A 515 9.30 9.87 -9.35
CA LEU A 515 8.50 9.77 -10.57
C LEU A 515 8.01 11.14 -11.07
N LYS A 516 7.96 12.14 -10.18
CA LYS A 516 7.90 13.57 -10.55
C LYS A 516 9.22 14.05 -11.15
N TYR A 517 10.28 14.15 -10.35
CA TYR A 517 11.46 14.96 -10.64
C TYR A 517 12.70 14.19 -11.10
N GLY A 518 12.65 12.86 -11.14
CA GLY A 518 13.78 12.02 -11.55
C GLY A 518 14.03 12.05 -13.06
N ASN A 519 15.31 12.05 -13.43
CA ASN A 519 15.82 11.84 -14.79
C ASN A 519 15.26 10.51 -15.35
N PHE A 520 15.31 10.32 -16.67
CA PHE A 520 14.90 9.07 -17.34
C PHE A 520 16.08 8.44 -18.06
N THR A 521 16.31 7.15 -17.85
CA THR A 521 17.33 6.37 -18.56
C THR A 521 16.78 4.99 -18.89
N SER A 522 16.89 4.56 -20.14
CA SER A 522 16.21 3.36 -20.64
C SER A 522 17.11 2.43 -21.44
N TYR A 523 16.81 1.14 -21.30
CA TYR A 523 17.65 0.00 -21.62
C TYR A 523 16.85 -1.02 -22.43
N LEU A 524 17.45 -1.51 -23.52
CA LEU A 524 16.97 -2.69 -24.24
C LEU A 524 17.64 -3.90 -23.57
N VAL A 525 16.88 -4.67 -22.78
CA VAL A 525 17.40 -5.80 -22.02
C VAL A 525 17.51 -7.04 -22.91
N SER A 526 16.56 -7.21 -23.83
CA SER A 526 16.52 -8.25 -24.85
C SER A 526 15.74 -7.76 -26.09
N SER A 527 15.37 -8.68 -26.98
CA SER A 527 14.44 -8.41 -28.09
C SER A 527 13.03 -8.01 -27.64
N TRP A 528 12.57 -8.54 -26.50
CA TRP A 528 11.19 -8.38 -26.01
C TRP A 528 11.08 -7.73 -24.62
N VAL A 529 12.12 -7.72 -23.81
CA VAL A 529 12.15 -7.05 -22.50
C VAL A 529 12.73 -5.63 -22.63
N TYR A 530 11.88 -4.66 -22.33
CA TYR A 530 12.24 -3.26 -22.12
C TYR A 530 12.41 -2.97 -20.62
N ALA A 531 13.33 -2.07 -20.29
CA ALA A 531 13.43 -1.54 -18.94
C ALA A 531 13.80 -0.05 -18.94
N PHE A 532 13.34 0.69 -17.92
CA PHE A 532 13.82 2.04 -17.67
C PHE A 532 13.92 2.36 -16.19
N VAL A 533 14.84 3.24 -15.86
CA VAL A 533 15.10 3.77 -14.52
C VAL A 533 14.70 5.25 -14.51
N ARG A 534 13.95 5.62 -13.47
CA ARG A 534 13.69 7.01 -13.09
C ARG A 534 14.57 7.34 -11.90
N GLU A 535 15.58 8.20 -12.08
CA GLU A 535 16.61 8.48 -11.06
C GLU A 535 16.68 9.96 -10.63
N LEU A 536 16.64 10.22 -9.33
CA LEU A 536 16.56 11.55 -8.74
C LEU A 536 17.90 12.04 -8.18
N ASN A 537 18.38 13.15 -8.78
CA ASN A 537 19.65 13.78 -8.45
C ASN A 537 19.79 14.12 -6.95
N TYR A 538 20.88 13.67 -6.32
CA TYR A 538 21.21 13.77 -4.89
C TYR A 538 20.97 15.15 -4.23
N ARG A 539 21.04 16.26 -4.99
CA ARG A 539 20.80 17.62 -4.45
C ARG A 539 19.31 17.95 -4.21
N ARG A 540 18.37 17.21 -4.80
CA ARG A 540 16.92 17.47 -4.67
C ARG A 540 16.25 16.68 -3.54
N THR A 541 16.94 15.71 -2.93
CA THR A 541 16.39 14.90 -1.84
C THR A 541 17.40 14.61 -0.73
N LYS A 542 16.99 14.79 0.54
CA LYS A 542 17.59 14.05 1.66
C LYS A 542 17.33 12.54 1.52
N SER A 543 16.32 12.16 0.72
CA SER A 543 15.98 10.79 0.34
C SER A 543 17.03 10.09 -0.52
N SER A 544 17.45 8.94 0.04
CA SER A 544 17.65 5.77 -0.92
C SER A 544 16.49 5.07 -1.75
N LYS A 545 15.36 4.77 -1.09
CA LYS A 545 14.06 4.37 -1.67
C LYS A 545 13.67 5.19 -2.90
N ASP A 546 13.62 6.51 -2.72
CA ASP A 546 13.14 7.45 -3.74
C ASP A 546 14.26 8.00 -4.64
N ARG A 547 15.43 7.33 -4.66
CA ARG A 547 16.48 7.69 -5.62
C ARG A 547 16.18 7.09 -6.98
N SER A 548 15.84 5.81 -7.05
CA SER A 548 15.72 5.11 -8.34
C SER A 548 14.55 4.13 -8.35
N VAL A 549 13.56 4.39 -9.21
CA VAL A 549 12.50 3.42 -9.54
C VAL A 549 12.88 2.76 -10.87
N ILE A 550 12.94 1.42 -10.90
CA ILE A 550 13.09 0.64 -12.13
C ILE A 550 11.73 0.08 -12.57
N VAL A 551 11.42 0.25 -13.84
CA VAL A 551 10.31 -0.39 -14.55
C VAL A 551 10.90 -1.43 -15.49
N ILE A 552 10.30 -2.62 -15.51
CA ILE A 552 10.70 -3.76 -16.35
C ILE A 552 9.44 -4.32 -16.98
N THR A 553 9.43 -4.48 -18.30
CA THR A 553 8.25 -4.90 -19.06
C THR A 553 8.67 -5.87 -20.16
N ASN A 554 8.19 -7.10 -20.08
CA ASN A 554 8.19 -8.01 -21.22
C ASN A 554 7.04 -7.62 -22.17
N MET A 555 7.34 -7.47 -23.45
CA MET A 555 6.41 -7.11 -24.52
C MET A 555 6.19 -8.27 -25.50
N GLY A 556 6.89 -9.39 -25.33
CA GLY A 556 6.73 -10.61 -26.13
C GLY A 556 5.68 -11.56 -25.56
N SER A 557 5.34 -12.58 -26.36
CA SER A 557 4.36 -13.62 -26.00
C SER A 557 4.95 -14.78 -25.16
N GLU A 558 6.25 -14.79 -24.91
CA GLU A 558 6.97 -15.88 -24.26
C GLU A 558 7.67 -15.43 -22.97
N THR A 559 8.00 -16.38 -22.08
CA THR A 559 8.73 -16.09 -20.84
C THR A 559 10.22 -16.01 -21.12
N GLU A 560 10.81 -14.82 -20.97
CA GLU A 560 12.26 -14.63 -21.11
C GLU A 560 12.98 -14.59 -19.75
N MET A 561 14.12 -15.28 -19.66
CA MET A 561 15.07 -15.14 -18.55
C MET A 561 16.04 -14.00 -18.85
N VAL A 562 16.13 -13.00 -17.97
CA VAL A 562 16.96 -11.80 -18.18
C VAL A 562 17.93 -11.53 -17.02
N HIS A 563 19.18 -11.21 -17.37
CA HIS A 563 20.24 -10.88 -16.41
C HIS A 563 20.40 -9.37 -16.26
N LEU A 564 19.48 -8.73 -15.53
CA LEU A 564 19.37 -7.25 -15.44
C LEU A 564 20.69 -6.52 -15.14
N HIS A 565 21.60 -7.14 -14.36
CA HIS A 565 22.90 -6.57 -14.00
C HIS A 565 23.90 -6.44 -15.16
N THR A 566 23.68 -7.12 -16.30
CA THR A 566 24.52 -6.97 -17.51
C THR A 566 23.98 -5.84 -18.41
N SER A 567 22.67 -5.67 -18.48
CA SER A 567 22.00 -4.64 -19.28
C SER A 567 21.91 -3.28 -18.59
N ILE A 568 21.87 -3.25 -17.25
CA ILE A 568 21.60 -2.05 -16.44
C ILE A 568 22.73 -1.91 -15.39
N PRO A 569 23.59 -0.88 -15.49
CA PRO A 569 24.72 -0.71 -14.58
C PRO A 569 24.27 -0.29 -13.17
N ASN A 570 25.10 -0.60 -12.18
CA ASN A 570 24.95 -0.18 -10.77
C ASN A 570 23.65 -0.66 -10.07
N LEU A 571 22.97 -1.69 -10.58
CA LEU A 571 21.86 -2.30 -9.85
C LEU A 571 22.33 -2.97 -8.54
N PRO A 572 21.54 -2.89 -7.45
CA PRO A 572 21.77 -3.69 -6.25
C PRO A 572 21.53 -5.19 -6.53
N PRO A 573 22.07 -6.10 -5.70
CA PRO A 573 21.93 -7.55 -5.88
C PRO A 573 20.49 -8.08 -5.68
N TYR A 574 19.57 -7.25 -5.20
CA TYR A 574 18.15 -7.56 -5.07
C TYR A 574 17.29 -6.32 -5.36
N LEU A 575 16.08 -6.52 -5.88
CA LEU A 575 15.11 -5.47 -6.17
C LEU A 575 13.82 -5.70 -5.39
N LYS A 576 13.23 -4.64 -4.84
CA LYS A 576 11.89 -4.71 -4.21
C LYS A 576 10.82 -4.49 -5.27
N VAL A 577 9.93 -5.47 -5.46
CA VAL A 577 8.72 -5.30 -6.26
C VAL A 577 7.79 -4.30 -5.55
N LEU A 578 7.53 -3.16 -6.19
CA LEU A 578 6.58 -2.14 -5.68
C LEU A 578 5.15 -2.41 -6.17
N THR A 579 5.02 -2.86 -7.41
CA THR A 579 3.79 -3.38 -8.02
C THR A 579 4.16 -4.25 -9.23
N ALA A 580 3.21 -4.99 -9.78
CA ALA A 580 3.38 -5.84 -10.95
C ALA A 580 2.06 -5.96 -11.74
N SER A 581 2.15 -6.31 -13.03
CA SER A 581 0.98 -6.66 -13.84
C SER A 581 0.43 -8.04 -13.47
N MET A 582 -0.84 -8.33 -13.80
CA MET A 582 -1.51 -9.56 -13.36
C MET A 582 -0.78 -10.84 -13.84
N ASN A 583 -0.13 -10.77 -15.00
CA ASN A 583 0.57 -11.88 -15.65
C ASN A 583 2.05 -12.03 -15.24
N ALA A 584 2.60 -11.11 -14.43
CA ALA A 584 4.03 -11.09 -14.12
C ALA A 584 4.52 -12.21 -13.17
N GLY A 585 3.61 -13.01 -12.61
CA GLY A 585 3.92 -14.03 -11.59
C GLY A 585 4.24 -13.48 -10.20
N TYR A 586 4.79 -12.26 -10.12
CA TYR A 586 4.99 -11.52 -8.88
C TYR A 586 3.67 -10.89 -8.41
N VAL A 587 3.32 -11.09 -7.13
CA VAL A 587 2.22 -10.38 -6.48
C VAL A 587 2.80 -9.25 -5.62
N SER A 588 2.15 -8.10 -5.58
CA SER A 588 2.37 -7.07 -4.54
C SER A 588 1.84 -7.58 -3.19
N GLY A 589 2.60 -8.51 -2.61
CA GLY A 589 2.26 -9.17 -1.35
C GLY A 589 2.28 -8.19 -0.18
N ASN A 590 1.13 -8.04 0.48
CA ASN A 590 1.14 -7.70 1.90
C ASN A 590 1.69 -8.91 2.67
N ASP A 591 3.02 -9.00 2.71
CA ASP A 591 3.82 -9.80 3.66
C ASP A 591 3.57 -9.28 5.10
N TRP A 592 2.31 -9.32 5.53
CA TRP A 592 1.85 -8.72 6.80
C TRP A 592 2.66 -9.27 7.98
N TRP A 593 2.97 -10.57 7.91
CA TRP A 593 3.70 -11.31 8.91
C TRP A 593 5.18 -10.95 9.00
N LYS A 594 5.83 -10.43 7.94
CA LYS A 594 7.29 -10.19 7.96
C LYS A 594 7.73 -9.04 8.86
N TYR A 595 6.81 -8.16 9.23
CA TYR A 595 7.08 -6.94 10.01
C TYR A 595 6.12 -6.77 11.20
N THR A 596 5.19 -7.70 11.38
CA THR A 596 4.17 -7.68 12.44
C THR A 596 4.83 -7.64 13.82
N THR A 597 4.05 -7.20 14.80
CA THR A 597 4.28 -7.59 16.20
C THR A 597 3.29 -8.70 16.55
N VAL A 598 3.78 -9.80 17.13
CA VAL A 598 3.00 -10.90 17.68
C VAL A 598 2.99 -10.77 19.20
N TYR A 599 1.83 -10.91 19.82
CA TYR A 599 1.68 -10.95 21.27
C TYR A 599 1.26 -12.36 21.71
N GLU A 600 2.07 -13.02 22.54
CA GLU A 600 1.81 -14.34 23.12
C GLU A 600 0.92 -14.18 24.37
N VAL A 601 -0.27 -14.76 24.30
CA VAL A 601 -1.29 -14.76 25.35
C VAL A 601 -1.34 -16.15 25.98
N TYR A 602 -0.86 -16.26 27.22
CA TYR A 602 -1.06 -17.48 28.02
C TYR A 602 -2.45 -17.43 28.65
N ILE A 603 -3.40 -18.18 28.07
CA ILE A 603 -4.84 -17.99 28.30
C ILE A 603 -5.21 -18.00 29.80
N TRP A 604 -4.72 -19.00 30.53
CA TRP A 604 -4.89 -19.20 31.98
C TRP A 604 -4.67 -17.97 32.86
N SER A 605 -3.82 -17.03 32.44
CA SER A 605 -3.36 -15.91 33.26
C SER A 605 -3.62 -14.54 32.63
N PHE A 606 -4.32 -14.47 31.49
CA PHE A 606 -4.54 -13.19 30.82
C PHE A 606 -5.72 -12.39 31.38
N MET A 607 -6.92 -12.98 31.45
CA MET A 607 -8.10 -12.37 32.07
C MET A 607 -9.17 -13.43 32.35
N ASP A 608 -9.68 -13.50 33.57
CA ASP A 608 -10.86 -14.26 34.00
C ASP A 608 -12.11 -13.37 33.87
N SER A 609 -13.19 -13.87 33.25
CA SER A 609 -14.43 -13.12 33.04
C SER A 609 -15.64 -13.61 33.84
N ASP A 610 -15.58 -14.76 34.53
CA ASP A 610 -16.71 -15.35 35.27
C ASP A 610 -16.49 -15.52 36.78
N GLY A 611 -15.23 -15.49 37.24
CA GLY A 611 -14.83 -15.55 38.63
C GLY A 611 -14.37 -16.93 39.13
N ASP A 612 -14.08 -17.90 38.27
CA ASP A 612 -13.51 -19.20 38.70
C ASP A 612 -12.03 -19.10 39.16
N GLY A 613 -11.29 -18.10 38.69
CA GLY A 613 -9.87 -17.87 38.99
C GLY A 613 -8.87 -18.27 37.89
N VAL A 614 -9.34 -18.65 36.70
CA VAL A 614 -8.60 -19.00 35.47
C VAL A 614 -9.00 -18.07 34.32
N GLY A 615 -8.04 -17.67 33.48
CA GLY A 615 -8.30 -16.81 32.34
C GLY A 615 -8.89 -17.52 31.12
N ASP A 616 -9.80 -16.85 30.41
CA ASP A 616 -10.70 -17.46 29.42
C ASP A 616 -10.84 -16.65 28.10
N ILE A 617 -11.57 -17.19 27.11
CA ILE A 617 -11.77 -16.59 25.77
C ILE A 617 -12.58 -15.29 25.80
N LYS A 618 -13.62 -15.17 26.64
CA LYS A 618 -14.37 -13.93 26.85
C LYS A 618 -13.50 -12.90 27.60
N GLY A 619 -12.66 -13.34 28.52
CA GLY A 619 -11.60 -12.55 29.14
C GLY A 619 -10.69 -11.88 28.10
N ILE A 620 -10.08 -12.66 27.19
CA ILE A 620 -9.29 -12.15 26.06
C ILE A 620 -10.13 -11.19 25.18
N THR A 621 -11.38 -11.58 24.88
CA THR A 621 -12.32 -10.78 24.06
C THR A 621 -12.62 -9.41 24.68
N SER A 622 -12.75 -9.33 26.01
CA SER A 622 -13.02 -8.08 26.74
C SER A 622 -11.86 -7.09 26.68
N LYS A 623 -10.62 -7.59 26.55
CA LYS A 623 -9.39 -6.79 26.56
C LYS A 623 -8.87 -6.46 25.15
N LEU A 624 -9.61 -6.74 24.08
CA LEU A 624 -9.10 -6.56 22.70
C LEU A 624 -8.59 -5.15 22.37
N ASP A 625 -9.11 -4.11 23.03
CA ASP A 625 -8.64 -2.72 22.86
C ASP A 625 -7.26 -2.46 23.49
N HIS A 626 -6.77 -3.32 24.40
CA HIS A 626 -5.40 -3.29 24.89
C HIS A 626 -4.39 -3.56 23.76
N PHE A 627 -4.63 -4.60 22.96
CA PHE A 627 -3.79 -4.94 21.81
C PHE A 627 -3.81 -3.84 20.74
N VAL A 628 -4.97 -3.21 20.51
CA VAL A 628 -5.11 -2.09 19.56
C VAL A 628 -4.34 -0.85 20.05
N ASP A 629 -4.45 -0.50 21.32
CA ASP A 629 -3.76 0.66 21.91
C ASP A 629 -2.22 0.46 21.95
N LEU A 630 -1.76 -0.76 22.21
CA LEU A 630 -0.37 -1.21 22.04
C LEU A 630 0.08 -1.30 20.57
N GLY A 631 -0.87 -1.28 19.62
CA GLY A 631 -0.59 -1.37 18.19
C GLY A 631 -0.15 -2.75 17.70
N ILE A 632 -0.52 -3.81 18.41
CA ILE A 632 -0.33 -5.22 18.02
C ILE A 632 -1.12 -5.53 16.74
N GLU A 633 -0.59 -6.40 15.89
CA GLU A 633 -1.20 -6.78 14.61
C GLU A 633 -1.59 -8.27 14.54
N ALA A 634 -1.04 -9.11 15.42
CA ALA A 634 -1.42 -10.51 15.61
C ALA A 634 -1.27 -10.95 17.09
N LEU A 635 -2.18 -11.83 17.53
CA LEU A 635 -2.11 -12.53 18.80
C LEU A 635 -1.76 -13.99 18.50
N TRP A 636 -0.90 -14.60 19.30
CA TRP A 636 -0.77 -16.06 19.43
C TRP A 636 -1.31 -16.44 20.81
N ILE A 637 -2.26 -17.37 20.87
CA ILE A 637 -2.79 -17.89 22.14
C ILE A 637 -2.20 -19.28 22.37
N SER A 638 -1.76 -19.56 23.60
CA SER A 638 -1.38 -20.91 24.08
C SER A 638 -2.52 -21.93 23.88
N PRO A 639 -2.27 -23.24 23.97
CA PRO A 639 -3.31 -24.26 23.80
C PRO A 639 -4.55 -24.00 24.66
N PHE A 640 -5.70 -23.95 23.99
CA PHE A 640 -7.03 -23.80 24.59
C PHE A 640 -7.95 -25.00 24.25
N PHE A 641 -7.35 -26.08 23.75
CA PHE A 641 -8.05 -27.32 23.38
C PHE A 641 -8.38 -28.16 24.62
N SER A 642 -9.44 -28.96 24.54
CA SER A 642 -9.86 -29.87 25.62
C SER A 642 -8.71 -30.74 26.14
N SER A 643 -8.46 -30.72 27.45
CA SER A 643 -7.25 -31.29 28.07
C SER A 643 -7.45 -31.81 29.52
N PRO A 644 -6.80 -32.91 29.92
CA PRO A 644 -6.66 -33.34 31.32
C PRO A 644 -5.73 -32.44 32.15
N ARG A 645 -5.07 -31.45 31.52
CA ARG A 645 -4.26 -30.39 32.11
C ARG A 645 -3.06 -30.92 32.91
N LYS A 646 -2.44 -31.98 32.40
CA LYS A 646 -1.14 -32.54 32.85
C LYS A 646 0.06 -31.77 32.34
N ASP A 647 -0.09 -30.92 31.33
CA ASP A 647 0.83 -29.84 30.99
C ASP A 647 0.05 -28.62 30.47
N PHE A 648 -0.98 -28.22 31.24
CA PHE A 648 -1.79 -27.00 31.06
C PHE A 648 -2.41 -26.78 29.66
N GLY A 649 -2.68 -27.85 28.91
CA GLY A 649 -3.29 -27.78 27.58
C GLY A 649 -2.45 -28.38 26.45
N TYR A 650 -1.15 -28.63 26.67
CA TYR A 650 -0.31 -29.34 25.72
C TYR A 650 -0.65 -30.86 25.68
N ASP A 651 -1.20 -31.42 26.76
CA ASP A 651 -1.82 -32.75 26.76
C ASP A 651 -3.26 -32.71 26.18
N VAL A 652 -3.39 -32.71 24.85
CA VAL A 652 -4.69 -32.54 24.15
C VAL A 652 -5.51 -33.84 24.09
N THR A 653 -6.81 -33.76 24.43
CA THR A 653 -7.81 -34.84 24.27
C THR A 653 -8.79 -34.66 23.11
N ASN A 654 -8.96 -33.44 22.59
CA ASN A 654 -9.62 -33.19 21.31
C ASN A 654 -9.10 -31.90 20.66
N TYR A 655 -8.48 -32.00 19.48
CA TYR A 655 -7.88 -30.89 18.73
C TYR A 655 -8.88 -29.92 18.05
N THR A 656 -10.18 -30.18 18.15
CA THR A 656 -11.25 -29.38 17.50
C THR A 656 -12.31 -28.85 18.47
N GLU A 657 -12.15 -29.12 19.77
CA GLU A 657 -13.01 -28.62 20.85
C GLU A 657 -12.21 -27.71 21.79
N ILE A 658 -12.84 -26.63 22.25
CA ILE A 658 -12.30 -25.76 23.31
C ILE A 658 -12.35 -26.55 24.63
N ASP A 659 -11.40 -26.34 25.56
CA ASP A 659 -11.57 -26.85 26.93
C ASP A 659 -12.70 -26.07 27.64
N PRO A 660 -13.66 -26.74 28.30
CA PRO A 660 -14.75 -26.07 29.00
C PRO A 660 -14.32 -25.01 30.04
N ILE A 661 -13.07 -25.04 30.55
CA ILE A 661 -12.54 -24.00 31.45
C ILE A 661 -12.21 -22.67 30.74
N PHE A 662 -12.12 -22.66 29.40
CA PHE A 662 -11.84 -21.46 28.60
C PHE A 662 -13.08 -20.92 27.86
N GLY A 663 -14.21 -21.63 27.92
CA GLY A 663 -15.46 -21.27 27.26
C GLY A 663 -15.89 -22.23 26.15
N THR A 664 -16.58 -21.70 25.15
CA THR A 664 -17.24 -22.46 24.08
C THR A 664 -16.71 -22.14 22.68
N MET A 665 -17.13 -22.93 21.67
CA MET A 665 -16.79 -22.66 20.27
C MET A 665 -17.43 -21.36 19.77
N GLU A 666 -18.62 -21.03 20.27
CA GLU A 666 -19.35 -19.81 20.03
C GLU A 666 -18.56 -18.59 20.55
N ASP A 667 -17.98 -18.69 21.74
CA ASP A 667 -17.12 -17.64 22.31
C ASP A 667 -15.83 -17.43 21.48
N PHE A 668 -15.27 -18.51 20.95
CA PHE A 668 -14.12 -18.46 20.04
C PHE A 668 -14.47 -17.80 18.69
N GLU A 669 -15.66 -18.06 18.15
CA GLU A 669 -16.14 -17.39 16.94
C GLU A 669 -16.44 -15.91 17.17
N GLU A 670 -16.99 -15.53 18.34
CA GLU A 670 -17.16 -14.13 18.75
C GLU A 670 -15.81 -13.40 18.90
N LEU A 671 -14.80 -14.05 19.50
CA LEU A 671 -13.42 -13.55 19.58
C LEU A 671 -12.87 -13.28 18.17
N LEU A 672 -12.97 -14.26 17.26
CA LEU A 672 -12.50 -14.10 15.87
C LEU A 672 -13.24 -12.96 15.15
N GLU A 673 -14.56 -12.83 15.30
CA GLU A 673 -15.32 -11.76 14.65
C GLU A 673 -14.87 -10.36 15.15
N LYS A 674 -14.73 -10.20 16.47
CA LYS A 674 -14.28 -8.95 17.10
C LYS A 674 -12.82 -8.61 16.77
N MET A 675 -11.94 -9.61 16.70
CA MET A 675 -10.55 -9.43 16.25
C MET A 675 -10.48 -8.96 14.79
N ASN A 676 -11.20 -9.62 13.88
CA ASN A 676 -11.27 -9.24 12.47
C ASN A 676 -11.81 -7.81 12.28
N LYS A 677 -12.86 -7.42 13.02
CA LYS A 677 -13.40 -6.05 13.06
C LYS A 677 -12.39 -4.99 13.51
N LYS A 678 -11.38 -5.37 14.31
CA LYS A 678 -10.28 -4.50 14.77
C LYS A 678 -8.99 -4.65 13.93
N GLY A 679 -8.99 -5.48 12.87
CA GLY A 679 -7.82 -5.75 12.02
C GLY A 679 -6.76 -6.69 12.64
N LEU A 680 -7.02 -7.19 13.86
CA LEU A 680 -6.19 -8.16 14.56
C LEU A 680 -6.28 -9.53 13.88
N LYS A 681 -5.24 -10.35 14.04
CA LYS A 681 -5.15 -11.71 13.50
C LYS A 681 -4.90 -12.69 14.64
N LEU A 682 -5.52 -13.86 14.59
CA LEU A 682 -5.29 -14.93 15.55
C LEU A 682 -4.35 -15.99 14.96
N LEU A 683 -3.36 -16.37 15.76
CA LEU A 683 -2.49 -17.53 15.57
C LEU A 683 -2.79 -18.52 16.70
N VAL A 684 -2.91 -19.80 16.38
CA VAL A 684 -3.15 -20.86 17.37
C VAL A 684 -1.89 -21.68 17.59
N ASP A 685 -1.77 -22.28 18.76
CA ASP A 685 -0.76 -23.31 18.96
C ASP A 685 -1.19 -24.65 18.32
N LEU A 686 -0.27 -25.37 17.69
CA LEU A 686 -0.52 -26.66 17.02
C LEU A 686 0.38 -27.72 17.64
N VAL A 687 -0.11 -28.32 18.73
CA VAL A 687 0.54 -29.39 19.48
C VAL A 687 0.38 -30.73 18.75
N ILE A 688 1.11 -30.90 17.64
CA ILE A 688 0.92 -32.01 16.70
C ILE A 688 1.98 -33.12 16.79
N ASN A 689 2.88 -33.03 17.78
CA ASN A 689 3.83 -34.08 18.13
C ASN A 689 3.07 -35.27 18.76
N HIS A 690 2.49 -35.03 19.93
CA HIS A 690 1.83 -36.03 20.78
C HIS A 690 0.37 -35.65 21.03
N SER A 691 -0.41 -36.59 21.59
CA SER A 691 -1.70 -36.30 22.23
C SER A 691 -1.65 -36.62 23.71
N SER A 692 -2.74 -36.35 24.44
CA SER A 692 -2.96 -36.96 25.76
C SER A 692 -3.11 -38.49 25.65
N ASP A 693 -2.75 -39.21 26.72
CA ASP A 693 -3.09 -40.61 26.97
C ASP A 693 -4.60 -40.87 27.11
N GLN A 694 -5.41 -39.84 27.36
CA GLN A 694 -6.87 -39.92 27.38
C GLN A 694 -7.51 -39.64 26.01
N HIS A 695 -6.72 -39.28 24.98
CA HIS A 695 -7.24 -39.06 23.63
C HIS A 695 -7.83 -40.37 23.06
N LEU A 696 -8.97 -40.27 22.37
CA LEU A 696 -9.69 -41.44 21.83
C LEU A 696 -8.79 -42.32 20.93
N TRP A 697 -7.92 -41.68 20.14
CA TRP A 697 -6.92 -42.37 19.32
C TRP A 697 -6.00 -43.26 20.16
N PHE A 698 -5.45 -42.80 21.30
CA PHE A 698 -4.54 -43.60 22.13
C PHE A 698 -5.27 -44.77 22.79
N GLN A 699 -6.47 -44.54 23.30
CA GLN A 699 -7.31 -45.59 23.89
C GLN A 699 -7.65 -46.68 22.85
N ASN A 700 -8.00 -46.28 21.62
CA ASN A 700 -8.21 -47.21 20.51
C ASN A 700 -6.91 -47.89 20.05
N SER A 701 -5.76 -47.22 20.13
CA SER A 701 -4.45 -47.77 19.83
C SER A 701 -4.02 -48.85 20.84
N ILE A 702 -4.23 -48.63 22.14
CA ILE A 702 -4.07 -49.65 23.19
C ILE A 702 -4.94 -50.88 22.87
N ASN A 703 -6.17 -50.65 22.41
CA ASN A 703 -7.13 -51.70 22.04
C ASN A 703 -6.85 -52.37 20.68
N ARG A 704 -5.82 -51.94 19.93
CA ARG A 704 -5.53 -52.38 18.55
C ARG A 704 -6.78 -52.30 17.63
N THR A 705 -7.51 -51.20 17.75
CA THR A 705 -8.73 -50.93 16.98
C THR A 705 -8.39 -50.11 15.74
N GLU A 706 -8.61 -50.68 14.56
CA GLU A 706 -8.34 -50.00 13.29
C GLU A 706 -9.18 -48.71 13.11
N PRO A 707 -8.64 -47.63 12.49
CA PRO A 707 -7.26 -47.50 11.96
C PRO A 707 -6.21 -47.08 13.01
N TYR A 708 -6.57 -47.00 14.29
CA TYR A 708 -5.76 -46.39 15.35
C TYR A 708 -4.62 -47.27 15.86
N THR A 709 -4.54 -48.54 15.42
CA THR A 709 -3.54 -49.51 15.89
C THR A 709 -2.12 -48.95 15.81
N GLU A 710 -1.73 -48.32 14.71
CA GLU A 710 -0.38 -47.76 14.53
C GLU A 710 -0.36 -46.21 14.49
N TYR A 711 -1.30 -45.55 15.19
CA TYR A 711 -1.30 -44.08 15.34
C TYR A 711 -0.20 -43.54 16.26
N TYR A 712 0.42 -44.39 17.09
CA TYR A 712 1.43 -44.03 18.08
C TYR A 712 2.66 -44.92 17.95
N VAL A 713 3.79 -44.46 18.47
CA VAL A 713 5.07 -45.18 18.40
C VAL A 713 5.12 -46.28 19.47
N TRP A 714 4.81 -47.52 19.07
CA TRP A 714 4.80 -48.72 19.92
C TRP A 714 5.98 -49.65 19.64
N LYS A 715 6.53 -50.28 20.69
CA LYS A 715 7.58 -51.32 20.60
C LYS A 715 7.45 -52.42 21.65
N ASP A 716 7.90 -53.61 21.30
CA ASP A 716 8.06 -54.73 22.23
C ASP A 716 9.22 -54.47 23.20
N ALA A 717 9.21 -55.15 24.35
CA ALA A 717 10.34 -55.13 25.28
C ALA A 717 11.56 -55.84 24.66
N LYS A 718 12.78 -55.28 24.82
CA LYS A 718 14.01 -55.92 24.29
C LYS A 718 14.46 -57.16 25.08
N GLY A 719 13.75 -57.47 26.16
CA GLY A 719 14.04 -58.53 27.11
C GLY A 719 13.30 -58.24 28.43
N TYR A 720 13.62 -59.02 29.46
CA TYR A 720 13.10 -58.84 30.81
C TYR A 720 14.27 -58.85 31.81
N ASP A 721 14.14 -58.13 32.93
CA ASP A 721 15.12 -58.13 34.02
C ASP A 721 15.05 -59.41 34.87
N GLU A 722 15.96 -59.53 35.84
CA GLU A 722 16.03 -60.65 36.80
C GLU A 722 14.74 -60.84 37.62
N ASN A 723 13.87 -59.82 37.68
CA ASN A 723 12.60 -59.81 38.40
C ASN A 723 11.39 -60.00 37.45
N GLY A 724 11.61 -60.28 36.17
CA GLY A 724 10.56 -60.42 35.16
C GLY A 724 9.93 -59.11 34.68
N ARG A 725 10.57 -57.95 34.90
CA ARG A 725 10.10 -56.64 34.43
C ARG A 725 10.56 -56.40 32.99
N PRO A 726 9.71 -55.87 32.09
CA PRO A 726 10.08 -55.60 30.70
C PRO A 726 11.18 -54.53 30.61
N LEU A 727 12.15 -54.72 29.71
CA LEU A 727 13.23 -53.77 29.46
C LEU A 727 12.90 -52.86 28.26
N PRO A 728 13.08 -51.53 28.37
CA PRO A 728 12.72 -50.58 27.32
C PRO A 728 13.56 -50.79 26.04
N PRO A 729 13.04 -50.49 24.84
CA PRO A 729 13.69 -50.83 23.56
C PRO A 729 15.15 -50.35 23.47
N ASN A 730 15.41 -49.14 23.91
CA ASN A 730 16.72 -48.47 23.89
C ASN A 730 16.91 -47.64 25.17
N ASN A 731 17.89 -46.74 25.16
CA ASN A 731 18.28 -45.89 26.28
C ASN A 731 17.61 -44.50 26.29
N TRP A 732 16.63 -44.24 25.41
CA TRP A 732 16.03 -42.91 25.27
C TRP A 732 15.38 -42.42 26.58
N LEU A 733 15.64 -41.15 26.89
CA LEU A 733 15.18 -40.47 28.11
C LEU A 733 14.12 -39.41 27.77
N SER A 734 13.18 -39.19 28.68
CA SER A 734 12.22 -38.08 28.58
C SER A 734 12.92 -36.78 28.98
N LEU A 735 12.53 -35.67 28.35
CA LEU A 735 12.96 -34.32 28.72
C LEU A 735 12.57 -33.97 30.16
N PHE A 736 11.49 -34.56 30.68
CA PHE A 736 10.99 -34.33 32.05
C PHE A 736 11.58 -35.33 33.08
N GLY A 737 12.52 -36.17 32.65
CA GLY A 737 13.25 -37.12 33.49
C GLY A 737 12.78 -38.57 33.34
N GLY A 738 13.68 -39.53 33.61
CA GLY A 738 13.42 -40.95 33.42
C GLY A 738 13.45 -41.39 31.94
N SER A 739 13.00 -42.62 31.65
CA SER A 739 12.98 -43.14 30.27
C SER A 739 11.79 -42.56 29.48
N ALA A 740 12.00 -42.35 28.17
CA ALA A 740 10.95 -41.97 27.22
C ALA A 740 10.05 -43.15 26.79
N TRP A 741 10.06 -44.27 27.54
CA TRP A 741 9.31 -45.48 27.23
C TRP A 741 8.52 -45.97 28.44
N THR A 742 7.19 -45.96 28.34
CA THR A 742 6.30 -46.49 29.38
C THR A 742 5.61 -47.77 28.90
N TRP A 743 5.66 -48.82 29.73
CA TRP A 743 5.07 -50.12 29.43
C TRP A 743 3.55 -50.10 29.62
N ASN A 744 2.79 -50.46 28.57
CA ASN A 744 1.34 -50.60 28.66
C ASN A 744 0.94 -52.06 28.92
N GLU A 745 0.44 -52.34 30.12
CA GLU A 745 0.06 -53.69 30.55
C GLU A 745 -1.06 -54.35 29.73
N LYS A 746 -1.88 -53.57 29.01
CA LYS A 746 -2.97 -54.10 28.18
C LYS A 746 -2.50 -54.43 26.76
N ARG A 747 -1.70 -53.56 26.14
CA ARG A 747 -1.15 -53.78 24.79
C ARG A 747 0.09 -54.70 24.78
N LYS A 748 0.74 -54.87 25.94
CA LYS A 748 1.99 -55.62 26.16
C LYS A 748 3.15 -55.11 25.30
N GLN A 749 3.23 -53.78 25.21
CA GLN A 749 4.25 -53.02 24.48
C GLN A 749 4.57 -51.74 25.23
N PHE A 750 5.77 -51.21 25.04
CA PHE A 750 6.12 -49.84 25.40
C PHE A 750 5.55 -48.86 24.36
N TYR A 751 5.09 -47.69 24.81
CA TYR A 751 4.88 -46.52 23.95
C TYR A 751 5.97 -45.47 24.22
N TYR A 752 6.33 -44.73 23.18
CA TYR A 752 7.27 -43.60 23.27
C TYR A 752 6.56 -42.34 23.81
N HIS A 753 7.29 -41.55 24.59
CA HIS A 753 6.91 -40.20 25.01
C HIS A 753 8.19 -39.37 25.28
N PRO A 754 8.55 -38.37 24.45
CA PRO A 754 9.69 -37.50 24.73
C PRO A 754 9.43 -36.56 25.91
N PHE A 755 8.16 -36.35 26.25
CA PHE A 755 7.67 -35.50 27.34
C PHE A 755 7.07 -36.36 28.48
N SER A 756 5.94 -35.95 29.08
CA SER A 756 5.27 -36.68 30.16
C SER A 756 4.81 -38.08 29.72
N VAL A 757 4.70 -39.00 30.68
CA VAL A 757 4.05 -40.32 30.48
C VAL A 757 2.60 -40.19 29.99
N ASN A 758 1.94 -39.04 30.24
CA ASN A 758 0.60 -38.72 29.75
C ASN A 758 0.58 -38.08 28.34
N GLN A 759 1.73 -37.93 27.69
CA GLN A 759 1.92 -37.37 26.34
C GLN A 759 2.49 -38.43 25.37
N PRO A 760 1.78 -39.55 25.09
CA PRO A 760 2.20 -40.57 24.15
C PRO A 760 2.35 -40.02 22.72
N ASP A 761 3.43 -40.41 22.06
CA ASP A 761 3.84 -39.75 20.82
C ASP A 761 3.19 -40.31 19.56
N LEU A 762 2.79 -39.42 18.64
CA LEU A 762 2.10 -39.81 17.42
C LEU A 762 3.12 -40.35 16.40
N ASN A 763 2.74 -41.44 15.72
CA ASN A 763 3.53 -41.99 14.63
C ASN A 763 3.39 -41.10 13.39
N LEU A 764 4.19 -40.03 13.30
CA LEU A 764 4.13 -39.07 12.19
C LEU A 764 4.63 -39.63 10.85
N ARG A 765 5.09 -40.88 10.79
CA ARG A 765 5.27 -41.64 9.53
C ARG A 765 3.97 -42.30 9.03
N ASN A 766 2.92 -42.42 9.86
CA ASN A 766 1.62 -42.96 9.47
C ASN A 766 0.82 -41.94 8.65
N THR A 767 0.43 -42.31 7.42
CA THR A 767 -0.31 -41.44 6.49
C THR A 767 -1.71 -41.09 6.99
N ALA A 768 -2.33 -41.90 7.85
CA ALA A 768 -3.60 -41.57 8.49
C ALA A 768 -3.41 -40.41 9.49
N VAL A 769 -2.40 -40.49 10.36
CA VAL A 769 -2.05 -39.43 11.33
C VAL A 769 -1.71 -38.12 10.60
N LYS A 770 -0.87 -38.17 9.55
CA LYS A 770 -0.58 -37.02 8.68
C LYS A 770 -1.84 -36.41 8.04
N THR A 771 -2.89 -37.21 7.81
CA THR A 771 -4.17 -36.73 7.27
C THR A 771 -5.00 -36.04 8.34
N GLU A 772 -5.06 -36.59 9.56
CA GLU A 772 -5.78 -35.96 10.68
C GLU A 772 -5.16 -34.61 11.09
N ILE A 773 -3.83 -34.49 11.08
CA ILE A 773 -3.16 -33.20 11.32
C ILE A 773 -3.56 -32.15 10.27
N LYS A 774 -3.64 -32.53 9.00
CA LYS A 774 -4.16 -31.65 7.94
C LYS A 774 -5.65 -31.32 8.13
N ASN A 775 -6.45 -32.23 8.68
CA ASN A 775 -7.86 -31.98 9.03
C ASN A 775 -7.98 -30.95 10.18
N ILE A 776 -7.13 -31.05 11.21
CA ILE A 776 -7.06 -30.09 12.33
C ILE A 776 -6.67 -28.70 11.83
N MET A 777 -5.58 -28.60 11.05
CA MET A 777 -5.16 -27.33 10.43
C MET A 777 -6.25 -26.75 9.51
N LYS A 778 -6.93 -27.61 8.76
CA LYS A 778 -8.07 -27.22 7.91
C LYS A 778 -9.21 -26.62 8.74
N PHE A 779 -9.60 -27.26 9.85
CA PHE A 779 -10.70 -26.82 10.71
C PHE A 779 -10.47 -25.39 11.22
N TRP A 780 -9.32 -25.12 11.83
CA TRP A 780 -9.01 -23.79 12.37
C TRP A 780 -8.79 -22.74 11.27
N PHE A 781 -8.13 -23.09 10.16
CA PHE A 781 -7.86 -22.12 9.09
C PHE A 781 -9.09 -21.81 8.22
N ASP A 782 -10.02 -22.75 8.04
CA ASP A 782 -11.33 -22.50 7.41
C ASP A 782 -12.24 -21.63 8.32
N LYS A 783 -12.17 -21.78 9.67
CA LYS A 783 -12.85 -20.87 10.63
C LYS A 783 -12.33 -19.43 10.60
N GLY A 784 -11.08 -19.22 10.20
CA GLY A 784 -10.52 -17.88 9.95
C GLY A 784 -9.09 -17.66 10.45
N VAL A 785 -8.62 -18.47 11.41
CA VAL A 785 -7.29 -18.39 12.05
C VAL A 785 -6.18 -18.14 11.02
N ALA A 786 -5.33 -17.14 11.26
CA ALA A 786 -4.34 -16.60 10.32
C ALA A 786 -3.03 -17.41 10.23
N GLY A 787 -2.87 -18.45 11.05
CA GLY A 787 -1.70 -19.31 11.07
C GLY A 787 -1.56 -20.08 12.38
N GLY A 788 -0.45 -20.79 12.56
CA GLY A 788 -0.16 -21.46 13.83
C GLY A 788 1.31 -21.69 14.12
N ARG A 789 1.61 -21.82 15.42
CA ARG A 789 2.90 -22.29 15.96
C ARG A 789 2.93 -23.81 15.85
N LEU A 790 4.03 -24.36 15.35
CA LEU A 790 4.34 -25.78 15.38
C LEU A 790 5.13 -26.02 16.67
N ASP A 791 4.45 -26.57 17.67
CA ASP A 791 5.01 -26.89 18.98
C ASP A 791 6.03 -28.02 18.88
N ALA A 792 7.05 -28.02 19.76
CA ALA A 792 8.02 -29.11 19.93
C ALA A 792 8.70 -29.62 18.62
N ALA A 793 8.73 -28.81 17.55
CA ALA A 793 8.83 -29.29 16.16
C ALA A 793 10.08 -30.13 15.83
N GLU A 794 11.18 -29.96 16.58
CA GLU A 794 12.39 -30.76 16.42
C GLU A 794 12.25 -32.24 16.87
N ASN A 795 11.21 -32.59 17.62
CA ASN A 795 10.97 -33.94 18.15
C ASN A 795 10.08 -34.83 17.22
N TYR A 796 9.51 -34.27 16.14
CA TYR A 796 8.45 -34.91 15.34
C TYR A 796 8.77 -36.29 14.72
N ILE A 797 10.04 -36.69 14.61
CA ILE A 797 10.43 -37.97 14.00
C ILE A 797 11.69 -38.53 14.68
N GLU A 798 11.57 -39.75 15.20
CA GLU A 798 12.64 -40.55 15.82
C GLU A 798 13.20 -41.65 14.87
N ASP A 799 14.33 -42.25 15.21
CA ASP A 799 15.05 -43.24 14.38
C ASP A 799 14.27 -44.53 14.10
N LEU A 800 14.11 -44.87 12.81
CA LEU A 800 13.52 -46.14 12.33
C LEU A 800 14.22 -47.40 12.88
N GLN A 801 15.50 -47.32 13.25
CA GLN A 801 16.25 -48.44 13.82
C GLN A 801 16.22 -48.47 15.36
N PHE A 802 15.60 -47.46 16.00
CA PHE A 802 15.44 -47.32 17.45
C PHE A 802 16.75 -47.48 18.23
N ARG A 803 17.86 -46.96 17.69
CA ARG A 803 19.21 -47.11 18.24
C ARG A 803 19.41 -46.35 19.56
N ASP A 804 20.27 -46.89 20.42
CA ASP A 804 20.73 -46.21 21.65
C ASP A 804 21.46 -44.89 21.30
N GLU A 805 21.07 -43.79 21.93
CA GLU A 805 21.74 -42.48 21.82
C GLU A 805 23.14 -42.54 22.46
N ALA A 806 24.08 -41.78 21.89
CA ALA A 806 25.44 -41.68 22.43
C ALA A 806 25.48 -40.77 23.67
N LEU A 807 26.53 -40.91 24.49
CA LEU A 807 26.82 -39.95 25.57
C LEU A 807 27.71 -38.82 25.05
N LYS A 808 27.43 -37.58 25.46
CA LYS A 808 28.31 -36.44 25.20
C LYS A 808 29.69 -36.68 25.83
N LYS A 809 30.74 -36.15 25.21
CA LYS A 809 32.16 -36.37 25.61
C LYS A 809 32.49 -35.82 27.01
N ASP A 810 31.70 -34.87 27.50
CA ASP A 810 31.77 -34.20 28.80
C ASP A 810 30.63 -34.59 29.77
N ALA A 811 29.83 -35.61 29.42
CA ALA A 811 28.70 -36.08 30.20
C ALA A 811 29.05 -36.47 31.64
N SER A 812 28.06 -36.37 32.54
CA SER A 812 28.22 -36.68 33.95
C SER A 812 28.67 -38.14 34.16
N LYS A 813 29.56 -38.38 35.13
CA LYS A 813 29.95 -39.74 35.55
C LYS A 813 28.78 -40.58 36.09
N LYS A 814 27.60 -39.99 36.29
CA LYS A 814 26.40 -40.67 36.77
C LYS A 814 25.44 -41.10 35.66
N LYS A 815 25.59 -40.61 34.42
CA LYS A 815 24.81 -41.01 33.23
C LYS A 815 23.30 -41.05 33.50
N SER A 816 22.72 -39.92 33.93
CA SER A 816 21.38 -39.93 34.52
C SER A 816 20.41 -38.86 34.03
N LYS A 817 20.87 -37.71 33.53
CA LYS A 817 19.99 -36.66 33.00
C LYS A 817 19.87 -36.76 31.47
N TRP A 818 18.72 -36.37 30.91
CA TRP A 818 18.51 -36.20 29.46
C TRP A 818 19.70 -35.51 28.77
N SER A 819 20.15 -34.38 29.35
CA SER A 819 21.24 -33.55 28.82
C SER A 819 22.61 -34.22 28.71
N ASP A 820 22.85 -35.39 29.31
CA ASP A 820 24.10 -36.15 29.19
C ASP A 820 24.28 -36.79 27.78
N TYR A 821 23.25 -36.83 26.93
CA TYR A 821 23.22 -37.61 25.68
C TYR A 821 23.33 -36.76 24.40
N GLU A 822 23.89 -37.30 23.32
CA GLU A 822 23.86 -36.72 21.98
C GLU A 822 22.57 -37.21 21.29
N HIS A 823 21.56 -36.34 21.18
CA HIS A 823 20.19 -36.68 20.72
C HIS A 823 20.08 -36.76 19.19
N ILE A 824 20.85 -37.66 18.57
CA ILE A 824 20.98 -37.78 17.10
C ILE A 824 19.95 -38.72 16.47
N TYR A 825 19.24 -39.50 17.29
CA TYR A 825 18.18 -40.43 16.89
C TYR A 825 16.79 -39.97 17.32
N THR A 826 16.68 -38.90 18.10
CA THR A 826 15.41 -38.37 18.64
C THR A 826 15.10 -36.92 18.27
N LEU A 827 16.06 -36.15 17.73
CA LEU A 827 15.84 -34.76 17.30
C LEU A 827 16.29 -34.50 15.85
N ASN A 828 15.55 -33.64 15.14
CA ASN A 828 15.92 -33.08 13.83
C ASN A 828 16.27 -34.10 12.73
N LEU A 829 15.59 -35.26 12.70
CA LEU A 829 15.69 -36.17 11.57
C LEU A 829 15.18 -35.49 10.28
N TRP A 830 15.76 -35.87 9.14
CA TRP A 830 15.47 -35.23 7.84
C TRP A 830 13.96 -35.30 7.47
N GLU A 831 13.27 -36.37 7.88
CA GLU A 831 11.82 -36.55 7.71
C GLU A 831 10.97 -35.50 8.44
N THR A 832 11.46 -34.89 9.53
CA THR A 832 10.78 -33.77 10.23
C THR A 832 10.65 -32.57 9.31
N PHE A 833 11.73 -32.24 8.61
CA PHE A 833 11.75 -31.15 7.64
C PHE A 833 10.85 -31.45 6.43
N GLU A 834 10.80 -32.70 5.98
CA GLU A 834 9.85 -33.13 4.93
C GLU A 834 8.40 -33.02 5.37
N PHE A 835 8.06 -33.46 6.58
CA PHE A 835 6.69 -33.39 7.08
C PHE A 835 6.22 -31.93 7.24
N ILE A 836 7.07 -31.04 7.76
CA ILE A 836 6.73 -29.62 7.87
C ILE A 836 6.63 -28.96 6.49
N HIS A 837 7.45 -29.36 5.51
CA HIS A 837 7.28 -28.97 4.10
C HIS A 837 5.93 -29.46 3.52
N GLU A 838 5.52 -30.69 3.80
CA GLU A 838 4.26 -31.28 3.37
C GLU A 838 3.04 -30.53 3.94
N LEU A 839 3.11 -30.11 5.21
CA LEU A 839 2.11 -29.21 5.82
C LEU A 839 2.13 -27.81 5.19
N ARG A 840 3.32 -27.28 4.88
CA ARG A 840 3.49 -25.98 4.23
C ARG A 840 2.92 -25.94 2.80
N GLU A 841 3.21 -26.95 1.97
CA GLU A 841 2.67 -27.04 0.60
C GLU A 841 1.15 -27.15 0.64
N TYR A 842 0.60 -27.96 1.56
CA TYR A 842 -0.85 -28.07 1.79
C TYR A 842 -1.50 -26.69 2.08
N VAL A 843 -0.90 -25.91 2.97
CA VAL A 843 -1.40 -24.57 3.35
C VAL A 843 -1.28 -23.58 2.18
N GLU A 844 -0.13 -23.48 1.51
CA GLU A 844 0.05 -22.54 0.39
C GLU A 844 -0.89 -22.88 -0.78
N LYS A 845 -1.06 -24.17 -1.08
CA LYS A 845 -1.94 -24.69 -2.15
C LYS A 845 -3.42 -24.44 -1.86
N ARG A 846 -3.84 -24.50 -0.59
CA ARG A 846 -5.25 -24.33 -0.19
C ARG A 846 -5.66 -22.86 0.00
N TYR A 847 -4.79 -22.03 0.60
CA TYR A 847 -5.14 -20.67 1.05
C TYR A 847 -4.32 -19.55 0.37
N THR A 848 -2.98 -19.63 0.36
CA THR A 848 -2.11 -18.57 -0.20
C THR A 848 -2.38 -18.35 -1.70
N LYS A 849 -2.56 -19.43 -2.48
CA LYS A 849 -2.97 -19.33 -3.90
C LYS A 849 -4.37 -18.73 -4.12
N LYS A 850 -5.17 -18.55 -3.05
CA LYS A 850 -6.44 -17.81 -3.04
C LYS A 850 -6.31 -16.41 -2.42
N ASN A 851 -5.09 -15.90 -2.28
CA ASN A 851 -4.76 -14.57 -1.77
C ASN A 851 -5.05 -14.37 -0.27
N ILE A 852 -5.21 -15.46 0.49
CA ILE A 852 -5.36 -15.48 1.95
C ILE A 852 -4.08 -16.11 2.54
N GLU A 853 -3.14 -15.26 2.96
CA GLU A 853 -1.87 -15.71 3.53
C GLU A 853 -2.09 -16.34 4.91
N LYS A 854 -1.65 -17.58 5.10
CA LYS A 854 -1.75 -18.34 6.36
C LYS A 854 -0.36 -18.79 6.80
N ILE A 855 0.10 -18.33 7.96
CA ILE A 855 1.49 -18.59 8.39
C ILE A 855 1.66 -19.88 9.20
N LEU A 856 2.85 -20.46 9.10
CA LEU A 856 3.34 -21.55 9.94
C LEU A 856 4.73 -21.16 10.44
N PHE A 857 4.94 -21.20 11.74
CA PHE A 857 6.23 -20.93 12.39
C PHE A 857 6.51 -22.02 13.43
N ALA A 858 7.76 -22.37 13.69
CA ALA A 858 8.10 -23.51 14.56
C ALA A 858 8.89 -23.08 15.79
N GLU A 859 8.64 -23.72 16.93
CA GLU A 859 9.53 -23.63 18.08
C GLU A 859 10.62 -24.70 18.04
N ILE A 860 11.84 -24.27 18.38
CA ILE A 860 13.08 -25.04 18.30
C ILE A 860 13.97 -24.59 19.48
N TYR A 861 14.34 -25.51 20.38
CA TYR A 861 15.08 -25.22 21.63
C TYR A 861 16.47 -25.84 21.71
N PHE A 862 16.64 -27.07 21.23
CA PHE A 862 17.83 -27.90 21.48
C PHE A 862 18.77 -28.02 20.26
N SER A 863 18.28 -27.63 19.09
CA SER A 863 19.02 -27.49 17.85
C SER A 863 20.19 -26.49 17.92
N ASP A 864 21.23 -26.70 17.11
CA ASP A 864 22.21 -25.66 16.79
C ASP A 864 21.62 -24.59 15.84
N LEU A 865 22.33 -23.48 15.67
CA LEU A 865 21.87 -22.36 14.85
C LEU A 865 21.79 -22.68 13.34
N ASN A 866 22.54 -23.65 12.81
CA ASN A 866 22.43 -24.08 11.43
C ASN A 866 21.20 -24.98 11.24
N GLN A 867 20.97 -25.90 12.18
CA GLN A 867 19.75 -26.72 12.25
C GLN A 867 18.51 -25.83 12.38
N THR A 868 18.55 -24.81 13.24
CA THR A 868 17.50 -23.79 13.36
C THR A 868 17.24 -23.09 12.03
N MET A 869 18.29 -22.64 11.32
CA MET A 869 18.14 -21.98 10.02
C MET A 869 17.56 -22.90 8.93
N ALA A 870 17.77 -24.21 9.01
CA ALA A 870 17.16 -25.17 8.08
C ALA A 870 15.62 -25.14 8.12
N TYR A 871 15.00 -24.76 9.24
CA TYR A 871 13.53 -24.62 9.34
C TYR A 871 12.94 -23.50 8.46
N TYR A 872 13.71 -22.57 7.89
CA TYR A 872 13.21 -21.68 6.83
C TYR A 872 13.06 -22.40 5.47
N GLY A 873 13.80 -23.49 5.25
CA GLY A 873 13.95 -24.14 3.96
C GLY A 873 14.68 -23.29 2.90
N THR A 874 14.59 -23.69 1.64
CA THR A 874 15.08 -22.92 0.49
C THR A 874 13.93 -22.18 -0.22
N THR A 875 14.24 -21.37 -1.24
CA THR A 875 13.24 -20.69 -2.07
C THR A 875 12.22 -21.67 -2.67
N ASP A 876 12.70 -22.82 -3.14
CA ASP A 876 11.92 -23.84 -3.84
C ASP A 876 11.35 -24.91 -2.87
N TYR A 877 12.05 -25.15 -1.76
CA TYR A 877 11.69 -26.11 -0.71
C TYR A 877 11.47 -25.38 0.62
N LYS A 878 10.38 -24.62 0.72
CA LYS A 878 10.04 -23.84 1.92
C LYS A 878 9.53 -24.75 3.03
N ILE A 879 9.97 -24.51 4.26
CA ILE A 879 9.55 -25.28 5.44
C ILE A 879 8.62 -24.38 6.28
N THR A 880 9.13 -23.61 7.24
CA THR A 880 8.35 -22.59 7.96
C THR A 880 8.39 -21.22 7.28
N HIS A 881 7.63 -20.25 7.79
CA HIS A 881 7.79 -18.83 7.50
C HIS A 881 8.97 -18.25 8.30
N PHE A 882 9.12 -18.72 9.54
CA PHE A 882 10.28 -18.54 10.41
C PHE A 882 10.26 -19.60 11.54
N PRO A 883 11.43 -20.08 12.00
CA PRO A 883 11.56 -20.66 13.34
C PRO A 883 11.62 -19.54 14.38
N ILE A 884 11.14 -19.78 15.59
CA ILE A 884 11.20 -18.80 16.70
C ILE A 884 12.66 -18.58 17.10
N ASN A 885 13.07 -17.32 17.16
CA ASN A 885 14.40 -16.91 17.59
C ASN A 885 14.45 -16.77 19.12
N ILE A 886 14.66 -17.90 19.79
CA ILE A 886 14.89 -17.98 21.24
C ILE A 886 16.24 -17.39 21.70
N GLY A 887 17.04 -16.81 20.80
CA GLY A 887 18.42 -16.39 21.06
C GLY A 887 18.61 -15.37 22.18
N PHE A 888 17.60 -14.54 22.51
CA PHE A 888 17.62 -13.67 23.70
C PHE A 888 16.98 -14.32 24.94
N VAL A 889 16.14 -15.35 24.75
CA VAL A 889 15.55 -16.14 25.83
C VAL A 889 16.64 -16.93 26.55
N ILE A 890 17.43 -17.72 25.81
CA ILE A 890 18.45 -18.64 26.35
C ILE A 890 19.78 -17.99 26.78
N LEU A 891 19.83 -16.67 26.96
CA LEU A 891 21.04 -15.95 27.38
C LEU A 891 21.44 -16.32 28.83
N LYS A 892 22.39 -17.25 28.98
CA LYS A 892 22.89 -17.72 30.30
C LYS A 892 23.85 -16.74 31.00
N LYS A 893 24.20 -15.62 30.38
CA LYS A 893 25.12 -14.59 30.90
C LYS A 893 24.68 -13.21 30.43
N PHE A 894 24.93 -12.18 31.24
CA PHE A 894 24.67 -10.80 30.85
C PHE A 894 25.49 -10.44 29.58
N PRO A 895 24.87 -9.94 28.51
CA PRO A 895 25.56 -9.76 27.25
C PRO A 895 26.43 -8.49 27.23
N THR A 896 27.66 -8.64 26.76
CA THR A 896 28.48 -7.50 26.31
C THR A 896 27.92 -6.91 25.02
N PRO A 897 28.24 -5.64 24.68
CA PRO A 897 27.94 -5.07 23.36
C PRO A 897 28.33 -5.98 22.19
N LYS A 898 29.51 -6.60 22.27
CA LYS A 898 30.03 -7.49 21.22
C LYS A 898 29.18 -8.75 21.08
N SER A 899 28.89 -9.46 22.17
CA SER A 899 28.08 -10.69 22.12
C SER A 899 26.64 -10.45 21.68
N LEU A 900 26.06 -9.29 22.03
CA LEU A 900 24.73 -8.88 21.54
C LEU A 900 24.76 -8.64 20.03
N ASP A 901 25.77 -7.89 19.55
CA ASP A 901 25.99 -7.63 18.12
C ASP A 901 26.21 -8.91 17.30
N GLU A 902 27.00 -9.85 17.82
CA GLU A 902 27.27 -11.15 17.20
C GLU A 902 25.99 -11.99 17.11
N THR A 903 25.15 -12.01 18.15
CA THR A 903 23.84 -12.70 18.15
C THR A 903 22.90 -12.11 17.09
N ILE A 904 22.76 -10.78 17.05
CA ILE A 904 21.89 -10.08 16.09
C ILE A 904 22.38 -10.32 14.64
N LYS A 905 23.68 -10.11 14.39
CA LYS A 905 24.25 -10.28 13.04
C LYS A 905 24.25 -11.73 12.58
N PHE A 906 24.35 -12.70 13.49
CA PHE A 906 24.26 -14.11 13.10
C PHE A 906 22.91 -14.40 12.45
N TRP A 907 21.80 -14.00 13.09
CA TRP A 907 20.47 -14.28 12.52
C TRP A 907 20.27 -13.55 11.19
N LEU A 908 20.63 -12.27 11.13
CA LEU A 908 20.47 -11.44 9.93
C LEU A 908 21.37 -11.84 8.75
N LYS A 909 22.49 -12.52 9.00
CA LYS A 909 23.40 -13.01 7.96
C LYS A 909 23.00 -14.38 7.41
N ASN A 910 22.47 -15.27 8.25
CA ASN A 910 22.25 -16.66 7.90
C ASN A 910 20.79 -17.01 7.53
N MET A 911 19.82 -16.15 7.86
CA MET A 911 18.44 -16.34 7.37
C MET A 911 18.38 -16.22 5.84
N PRO A 912 17.58 -17.07 5.13
CA PRO A 912 17.46 -16.99 3.69
C PRO A 912 16.52 -15.84 3.25
N ALA A 913 16.72 -15.35 2.03
CA ALA A 913 16.11 -14.11 1.53
C ALA A 913 14.56 -14.11 1.42
N HIS A 914 13.92 -15.28 1.42
CA HIS A 914 12.45 -15.39 1.45
C HIS A 914 11.83 -15.27 2.85
N GLY A 915 12.62 -15.52 3.90
CA GLY A 915 12.19 -15.47 5.29
C GLY A 915 12.11 -14.05 5.85
N ALA A 916 11.88 -13.96 7.17
CA ALA A 916 12.06 -12.75 7.95
C ALA A 916 12.71 -13.09 9.29
N ALA A 917 13.57 -12.20 9.79
CA ALA A 917 14.06 -12.27 11.17
C ALA A 917 12.88 -12.16 12.15
N ASN A 918 13.04 -12.74 13.33
CA ASN A 918 12.14 -12.51 14.46
C ASN A 918 12.96 -12.40 15.75
N TRP A 919 12.36 -11.87 16.81
CA TRP A 919 13.02 -11.64 18.08
C TRP A 919 12.06 -11.92 19.24
N MET A 920 12.51 -12.71 20.21
CA MET A 920 11.77 -13.10 21.41
C MET A 920 12.74 -13.13 22.60
N SER A 921 12.28 -12.76 23.79
CA SER A 921 13.12 -12.74 25.01
C SER A 921 12.42 -13.27 26.27
N GLU A 922 11.11 -13.47 26.24
CA GLU A 922 10.26 -14.06 27.28
C GLU A 922 9.21 -14.92 26.61
N ASN A 923 8.74 -15.93 27.32
CA ASN A 923 7.67 -16.87 26.96
C ASN A 923 7.15 -17.53 28.25
N HIS A 924 6.25 -18.52 28.13
CA HIS A 924 5.68 -19.23 29.27
C HIS A 924 6.52 -20.40 29.84
N ASP A 925 7.73 -20.67 29.36
CA ASP A 925 8.61 -21.73 29.89
C ASP A 925 9.91 -21.21 30.53
N ASN A 926 10.21 -19.91 30.39
CA ASN A 926 11.45 -19.31 30.85
C ASN A 926 11.22 -18.00 31.62
N SER A 927 11.65 -17.98 32.90
CA SER A 927 11.82 -16.83 33.80
C SER A 927 12.02 -15.48 33.08
N ARG A 928 11.26 -14.45 33.46
CA ARG A 928 11.19 -13.17 32.74
C ARG A 928 12.53 -12.40 32.74
N THR A 929 12.75 -11.57 31.71
CA THR A 929 14.06 -10.90 31.48
C THR A 929 14.51 -10.06 32.67
N GLY A 930 13.56 -9.48 33.40
CA GLY A 930 13.82 -8.70 34.61
C GLY A 930 14.41 -9.52 35.76
N ASN A 931 14.04 -10.81 35.86
CA ASN A 931 14.52 -11.75 36.86
C ASN A 931 15.82 -12.45 36.42
N ARG A 932 15.96 -12.76 35.11
CA ARG A 932 17.23 -13.28 34.55
C ARG A 932 18.37 -12.28 34.66
N PHE A 933 18.08 -10.97 34.62
CA PHE A 933 19.09 -9.90 34.63
C PHE A 933 18.74 -8.74 35.57
N SER A 934 17.87 -7.81 35.13
CA SER A 934 17.38 -6.68 35.92
C SER A 934 16.16 -6.02 35.25
N PRO A 935 15.28 -5.33 36.01
CA PRO A 935 14.15 -4.59 35.44
C PRO A 935 14.56 -3.57 34.36
N GLN A 936 15.73 -2.95 34.51
CA GLN A 936 16.27 -1.97 33.55
C GLN A 936 16.78 -2.64 32.27
N PHE A 937 17.31 -3.86 32.37
CA PHE A 937 17.71 -4.63 31.19
C PHE A 937 16.50 -5.12 30.37
N MET A 938 15.33 -5.29 31.00
CA MET A 938 14.09 -5.53 30.26
C MET A 938 13.73 -4.36 29.33
N ASP A 939 13.88 -3.10 29.77
CA ASP A 939 13.65 -1.93 28.90
C ASP A 939 14.60 -1.92 27.70
N ILE A 940 15.88 -2.19 27.96
CA ILE A 940 16.91 -2.35 26.92
C ILE A 940 16.49 -3.43 25.91
N MET A 941 15.99 -4.57 26.38
CA MET A 941 15.60 -5.69 25.50
C MET A 941 14.35 -5.36 24.68
N VAL A 942 13.30 -4.78 25.30
CA VAL A 942 12.08 -4.34 24.59
C VAL A 942 12.41 -3.27 23.53
N ILE A 943 13.22 -2.27 23.88
CA ILE A 943 13.72 -1.26 22.91
C ILE A 943 14.49 -1.94 21.78
N THR A 944 15.39 -2.88 22.11
CA THR A 944 16.23 -3.59 21.12
C THR A 944 15.39 -4.40 20.14
N MET A 945 14.55 -5.32 20.63
CA MET A 945 13.68 -6.13 19.79
C MET A 945 12.77 -5.25 18.91
N MET A 946 12.10 -4.26 19.50
CA MET A 946 11.16 -3.41 18.76
C MET A 946 11.85 -2.59 17.65
N THR A 947 13.11 -2.22 17.82
CA THR A 947 13.87 -1.46 16.81
C THR A 947 14.62 -2.32 15.78
N LEU A 948 14.76 -3.63 16.00
CA LEU A 948 15.38 -4.56 15.04
C LEU A 948 14.48 -4.83 13.80
N PRO A 949 15.06 -5.25 12.66
CA PRO A 949 14.31 -5.62 11.47
C PRO A 949 13.54 -6.94 11.66
N GLY A 950 12.43 -7.10 10.94
CA GLY A 950 11.61 -8.31 10.99
C GLY A 950 10.50 -8.25 12.06
N ILE A 951 10.12 -9.42 12.54
CA ILE A 951 9.01 -9.70 13.47
C ILE A 951 9.47 -9.48 14.92
N VAL A 952 8.56 -9.15 15.82
CA VAL A 952 8.82 -9.18 17.26
C VAL A 952 7.72 -9.97 17.96
N CYS A 953 8.12 -10.92 18.82
CA CYS A 953 7.25 -11.72 19.66
C CYS A 953 7.38 -11.22 21.11
N ILE A 954 6.26 -10.82 21.70
CA ILE A 954 6.16 -10.25 23.05
C ILE A 954 5.26 -11.13 23.90
N TYR A 955 5.77 -11.59 25.04
CA TYR A 955 5.00 -12.35 26.01
C TYR A 955 4.17 -11.43 26.90
N TYR A 956 2.96 -11.85 27.29
CA TYR A 956 2.07 -10.99 28.08
C TYR A 956 2.72 -10.50 29.38
N GLY A 957 2.45 -9.25 29.72
CA GLY A 957 3.07 -8.60 30.87
C GLY A 957 4.45 -7.99 30.60
N GLN A 958 5.12 -8.30 29.48
CA GLN A 958 6.42 -7.68 29.16
C GLN A 958 6.28 -6.19 28.76
N GLU A 959 5.11 -5.75 28.30
CA GLU A 959 4.83 -4.35 27.96
C GLU A 959 4.65 -3.45 29.20
N ILE A 960 4.23 -4.02 30.33
CA ILE A 960 4.27 -3.36 31.65
C ILE A 960 5.52 -3.75 32.44
N GLY A 961 6.15 -4.87 32.10
CA GLY A 961 7.30 -5.45 32.80
C GLY A 961 6.90 -6.07 34.13
N MET A 962 6.02 -7.07 34.05
CA MET A 962 5.82 -8.04 35.12
C MET A 962 7.14 -8.73 35.45
N MET A 963 7.30 -9.07 36.73
CA MET A 963 8.45 -9.82 37.25
C MET A 963 7.97 -11.19 37.73
N ASP A 964 8.83 -12.19 37.69
CA ASP A 964 8.53 -13.48 38.32
C ASP A 964 8.42 -13.30 39.84
N TYR A 965 7.49 -14.02 40.47
CA TYR A 965 7.37 -14.08 41.93
C TYR A 965 7.46 -15.53 42.44
N LYS A 966 8.09 -15.71 43.60
CA LYS A 966 8.30 -17.05 44.17
C LYS A 966 6.98 -17.62 44.71
N VAL A 967 6.37 -18.50 43.93
CA VAL A 967 5.22 -19.33 44.32
C VAL A 967 5.59 -20.18 45.56
N ARG A 968 4.65 -20.32 46.50
CA ARG A 968 4.86 -21.16 47.70
C ARG A 968 4.76 -22.65 47.35
N PRO A 969 5.43 -23.57 48.08
CA PRO A 969 5.34 -25.00 47.82
C PRO A 969 3.92 -25.59 47.81
N ASP A 970 2.98 -25.01 48.58
CA ASP A 970 1.56 -25.41 48.60
C ASP A 970 0.72 -24.88 47.42
N GLN A 971 1.32 -24.01 46.59
CA GLN A 971 0.69 -23.37 45.44
C GLN A 971 1.32 -23.74 44.10
N ILE A 972 2.43 -24.49 44.08
CA ILE A 972 3.05 -24.97 42.84
C ILE A 972 2.03 -25.81 42.06
N ARG A 973 1.94 -25.54 40.76
CA ARG A 973 1.08 -26.24 39.82
C ARG A 973 1.89 -27.02 38.80
N ASP A 974 3.04 -26.50 38.37
CA ASP A 974 3.89 -27.13 37.36
C ASP A 974 4.28 -28.58 37.74
N PRO A 975 3.85 -29.60 36.96
CA PRO A 975 4.14 -30.99 37.28
C PRO A 975 5.56 -31.43 36.90
N GLN A 976 6.35 -30.59 36.20
CA GLN A 976 7.71 -30.93 35.73
C GLN A 976 8.80 -30.88 36.85
N LEU A 977 8.39 -31.01 38.11
CA LEU A 977 9.14 -30.79 39.35
C LEU A 977 10.41 -31.65 39.60
N HIS A 978 10.73 -32.61 38.74
CA HIS A 978 11.62 -33.72 39.11
C HIS A 978 13.05 -33.69 38.56
N GLU A 979 13.32 -33.19 37.35
CA GLU A 979 14.70 -33.11 36.81
C GLU A 979 15.09 -31.80 36.11
N ILE A 980 14.14 -30.92 35.77
CA ILE A 980 14.44 -29.57 35.29
C ILE A 980 14.90 -28.72 36.49
N ASP A 981 16.03 -28.03 36.36
CA ASP A 981 16.60 -27.21 37.45
C ASP A 981 15.87 -25.83 37.61
N HIS A 982 14.63 -25.73 37.13
CA HIS A 982 13.74 -24.55 37.09
C HIS A 982 12.26 -24.99 37.14
N ILE A 983 11.36 -24.12 37.61
CA ILE A 983 9.90 -24.36 37.73
C ILE A 983 9.20 -23.19 37.03
N ARG A 984 8.20 -23.46 36.17
CA ARG A 984 7.67 -22.46 35.21
C ARG A 984 6.47 -21.64 35.71
N ASP A 985 5.90 -21.99 36.86
CA ASP A 985 4.83 -21.18 37.49
C ASP A 985 5.16 -19.67 37.69
N PRO A 986 6.40 -19.26 38.07
CA PRO A 986 6.74 -17.87 38.36
C PRO A 986 6.61 -16.90 37.17
N GLU A 987 6.83 -17.35 35.93
CA GLU A 987 6.62 -16.58 34.70
C GLU A 987 5.16 -16.64 34.19
N ARG A 988 4.35 -17.58 34.71
CA ARG A 988 2.94 -17.83 34.36
C ARG A 988 1.91 -17.12 35.25
N LEU A 989 2.33 -16.25 36.16
CA LEU A 989 1.43 -15.58 37.13
C LEU A 989 0.43 -14.61 36.46
N PRO A 990 -0.77 -14.39 37.03
CA PRO A 990 -1.81 -13.59 36.37
C PRO A 990 -1.44 -12.13 36.05
N MET A 991 -1.98 -11.64 34.93
CA MET A 991 -1.75 -10.31 34.36
C MET A 991 -2.21 -9.17 35.28
N GLN A 992 -1.41 -8.12 35.38
CA GLN A 992 -1.65 -7.00 36.30
C GLN A 992 -2.39 -5.86 35.58
N TRP A 993 -3.73 -5.86 35.63
CA TRP A 993 -4.56 -4.86 34.94
C TRP A 993 -4.71 -3.54 35.71
N ASP A 994 -5.03 -3.61 37.00
CA ASP A 994 -5.30 -2.47 37.88
C ASP A 994 -4.88 -2.77 39.34
N ASP A 995 -5.30 -1.96 40.31
CA ASP A 995 -4.99 -2.12 41.74
C ASP A 995 -6.11 -2.80 42.56
N SER A 996 -7.14 -3.35 41.89
CA SER A 996 -8.25 -4.05 42.55
C SER A 996 -7.90 -5.48 42.97
N ILE A 997 -8.90 -6.25 43.41
CA ILE A 997 -8.69 -7.64 43.86
C ILE A 997 -8.02 -8.47 42.76
N ASN A 998 -6.94 -9.17 43.13
CA ASN A 998 -6.11 -9.94 42.20
C ASN A 998 -5.75 -9.14 40.92
N ALA A 999 -5.42 -7.85 41.09
CA ALA A 999 -5.01 -6.92 40.04
C ALA A 999 -6.00 -6.73 38.88
N GLY A 1000 -7.29 -6.97 39.11
CA GLY A 1000 -8.31 -6.89 38.06
C GLY A 1000 -8.20 -7.99 37.00
N PHE A 1001 -7.44 -9.06 37.26
CA PHE A 1001 -7.45 -10.29 36.45
C PHE A 1001 -8.70 -11.13 36.70
N SER A 1002 -9.16 -11.22 37.96
CA SER A 1002 -10.27 -12.07 38.40
C SER A 1002 -11.05 -11.41 39.52
N SER A 1003 -12.36 -11.64 39.58
CA SER A 1003 -13.21 -11.24 40.72
C SER A 1003 -13.11 -12.19 41.92
N SER A 1004 -12.52 -13.37 41.74
CA SER A 1004 -12.29 -14.36 42.78
C SER A 1004 -11.29 -13.87 43.83
N ILE A 1005 -11.43 -14.36 45.06
CA ILE A 1005 -10.39 -14.22 46.10
C ILE A 1005 -9.19 -15.15 45.83
N LYS A 1006 -9.39 -16.26 45.08
CA LYS A 1006 -8.37 -17.26 44.78
C LYS A 1006 -8.27 -17.53 43.29
N THR A 1007 -7.13 -17.20 42.72
CA THR A 1007 -6.71 -17.52 41.34
C THR A 1007 -5.93 -18.84 41.29
N TRP A 1008 -5.79 -19.44 40.11
CA TRP A 1008 -5.12 -20.74 39.92
C TRP A 1008 -3.63 -20.73 40.34
N LEU A 1009 -2.94 -19.64 40.00
CA LEU A 1009 -1.63 -19.20 40.51
C LEU A 1009 -1.76 -17.80 41.17
N PRO A 1010 -0.93 -17.46 42.17
CA PRO A 1010 -1.01 -16.18 42.87
C PRO A 1010 -0.54 -15.00 42.01
N VAL A 1011 -1.19 -13.84 42.14
CA VAL A 1011 -0.72 -12.59 41.52
C VAL A 1011 0.56 -12.09 42.20
N ASN A 1012 1.52 -11.54 41.43
CA ASN A 1012 2.71 -10.91 41.99
C ASN A 1012 2.32 -9.68 42.84
N PRO A 1013 2.72 -9.60 44.13
CA PRO A 1013 2.26 -8.57 45.07
C PRO A 1013 2.72 -7.13 44.78
N ASP A 1014 3.46 -6.85 43.70
CA ASP A 1014 3.75 -5.47 43.27
C ASP A 1014 2.62 -4.83 42.42
N TYR A 1015 1.55 -5.58 42.10
CA TYR A 1015 0.48 -5.16 41.19
C TYR A 1015 -0.14 -3.78 41.50
N TYR A 1016 -0.33 -3.43 42.78
CA TYR A 1016 -0.93 -2.17 43.21
C TYR A 1016 -0.14 -0.91 42.78
N ARG A 1017 1.09 -1.08 42.29
CA ARG A 1017 1.96 -0.03 41.74
C ARG A 1017 2.57 -0.38 40.37
N ASN A 1018 2.34 -1.60 39.88
CA ASN A 1018 2.83 -2.11 38.61
C ASN A 1018 1.67 -2.78 37.88
N ASN A 1019 0.88 -1.99 37.15
CA ASN A 1019 -0.28 -2.48 36.41
C ASN A 1019 -0.58 -1.61 35.18
N VAL A 1020 -1.42 -2.13 34.28
CA VAL A 1020 -1.79 -1.47 33.01
C VAL A 1020 -2.48 -0.12 33.24
N GLU A 1021 -3.39 0.02 34.21
CA GLU A 1021 -4.13 1.27 34.43
C GLU A 1021 -3.22 2.39 34.95
N PHE A 1022 -2.30 2.09 35.86
CA PHE A 1022 -1.30 3.02 36.37
C PHE A 1022 -0.33 3.43 35.27
N GLN A 1023 0.24 2.47 34.54
CA GLN A 1023 1.20 2.77 33.46
C GLN A 1023 0.56 3.48 32.27
N LYS A 1024 -0.76 3.33 32.02
CA LYS A 1024 -1.47 4.15 31.02
C LYS A 1024 -1.48 5.64 31.36
N LYS A 1025 -1.51 6.00 32.65
CA LYS A 1025 -1.55 7.38 33.15
C LYS A 1025 -0.16 8.04 33.21
N ASP A 1026 0.89 7.25 33.44
CA ASP A 1026 2.27 7.70 33.48
C ASP A 1026 2.88 7.82 32.06
N PRO A 1027 3.29 9.02 31.60
CA PRO A 1027 3.87 9.22 30.27
C PRO A 1027 5.30 8.66 30.11
N GLU A 1028 6.02 8.40 31.20
CA GLU A 1028 7.38 7.83 31.19
C GLU A 1028 7.39 6.29 31.40
N SER A 1029 6.20 5.68 31.42
CA SER A 1029 6.02 4.25 31.65
C SER A 1029 6.50 3.35 30.51
N ARG A 1030 6.77 2.07 30.84
CA ARG A 1030 7.09 1.04 29.86
C ARG A 1030 5.96 0.83 28.85
N TYR A 1031 4.71 0.91 29.31
CA TYR A 1031 3.52 0.84 28.46
C TYR A 1031 3.49 1.95 27.39
N ASN A 1032 3.71 3.21 27.78
CA ASN A 1032 3.70 4.33 26.83
C ASN A 1032 4.97 4.36 25.95
N MET A 1033 6.13 3.97 26.47
CA MET A 1033 7.33 3.69 25.68
C MET A 1033 7.06 2.63 24.59
N TYR A 1034 6.41 1.52 24.95
CA TYR A 1034 6.06 0.44 24.01
C TYR A 1034 5.16 0.95 22.88
N LYS A 1035 4.14 1.77 23.20
CA LYS A 1035 3.24 2.37 22.20
C LYS A 1035 3.97 3.25 21.20
N ILE A 1036 4.97 4.02 21.65
CA ILE A 1036 5.82 4.81 20.75
C ILE A 1036 6.65 3.88 19.85
N LEU A 1037 7.33 2.88 20.42
CA LEU A 1037 8.12 1.89 19.68
C LEU A 1037 7.27 1.15 18.63
N SER A 1038 6.04 0.75 18.98
CA SER A 1038 5.07 0.11 18.09
C SER A 1038 4.66 1.01 16.92
N ASN A 1039 4.46 2.31 17.17
CA ASN A 1039 4.17 3.25 16.10
C ASN A 1039 5.40 3.58 15.24
N LEU A 1040 6.62 3.58 15.80
CA LEU A 1040 7.85 3.63 15.02
C LEU A 1040 7.98 2.40 14.09
N ARG A 1041 7.68 1.19 14.58
CA ARG A 1041 7.69 -0.05 13.77
C ARG A 1041 6.81 0.01 12.52
N LYS A 1042 5.70 0.76 12.58
CA LYS A 1042 4.79 0.94 11.44
C LYS A 1042 5.38 1.79 10.30
N THR A 1043 6.43 2.59 10.56
CA THR A 1043 7.10 3.41 9.55
C THR A 1043 7.91 2.59 8.54
N ASN A 1044 8.22 3.18 7.39
CA ASN A 1044 9.02 2.52 6.36
C ASN A 1044 10.44 2.15 6.83
N THR A 1045 11.05 2.92 7.75
CA THR A 1045 12.43 2.66 8.21
C THR A 1045 12.53 1.38 9.03
N PHE A 1046 11.56 1.09 9.89
CA PHE A 1046 11.61 -0.13 10.70
C PHE A 1046 11.15 -1.37 9.91
N LYS A 1047 10.21 -1.20 8.97
CA LYS A 1047 9.79 -2.27 8.03
C LYS A 1047 10.92 -2.70 7.10
N TYR A 1048 11.55 -1.77 6.38
CA TYR A 1048 12.42 -2.11 5.25
C TYR A 1048 13.86 -1.58 5.35
N GLY A 1049 14.24 -0.93 6.45
CA GLY A 1049 15.55 -0.28 6.57
C GLY A 1049 16.69 -1.21 6.95
N ASP A 1050 17.84 -0.93 6.35
CA ASP A 1050 19.12 -1.55 6.63
C ASP A 1050 19.45 -1.48 8.14
N PHE A 1051 20.14 -2.50 8.63
CA PHE A 1051 20.69 -2.54 9.99
C PHE A 1051 22.20 -2.31 9.93
N GLN A 1052 22.70 -1.30 10.65
CA GLN A 1052 24.14 -1.13 10.84
C GLN A 1052 24.44 -0.82 12.31
N SER A 1053 25.34 -1.60 12.91
CA SER A 1053 25.76 -1.45 14.30
C SER A 1053 27.11 -0.75 14.47
N TYR A 1054 27.31 -0.20 15.68
CA TYR A 1054 28.47 0.57 16.07
C TYR A 1054 28.79 0.31 17.55
N PHE A 1055 30.07 0.23 17.88
CA PHE A 1055 30.54 0.33 19.26
C PHE A 1055 30.88 1.79 19.55
N ILE A 1056 30.33 2.35 20.62
CA ILE A 1056 30.56 3.76 21.02
C ILE A 1056 31.58 3.81 22.17
N SER A 1057 31.49 2.85 23.09
CA SER A 1057 32.50 2.57 24.13
C SER A 1057 32.53 1.05 24.42
N SER A 1058 33.27 0.64 25.44
CA SER A 1058 33.30 -0.76 25.92
C SER A 1058 31.92 -1.30 26.35
N TRP A 1059 31.02 -0.40 26.78
CA TRP A 1059 29.69 -0.76 27.30
C TRP A 1059 28.52 -0.08 26.56
N VAL A 1060 28.76 0.99 25.79
CA VAL A 1060 27.73 1.60 24.95
C VAL A 1060 27.71 0.97 23.55
N TYR A 1061 26.66 0.18 23.30
CA TYR A 1061 26.30 -0.33 21.98
C TYR A 1061 25.36 0.66 21.27
N ALA A 1062 25.44 0.75 19.95
CA ALA A 1062 24.43 1.44 19.16
C ALA A 1062 24.17 0.70 17.84
N PHE A 1063 22.97 0.85 17.29
CA PHE A 1063 22.69 0.46 15.91
C PHE A 1063 21.70 1.42 15.26
N SER A 1064 21.90 1.66 13.98
CA SER A 1064 20.96 2.42 13.16
C SER A 1064 20.02 1.50 12.40
N ARG A 1065 18.80 2.01 12.20
CA ARG A 1065 17.89 1.58 11.15
C ARG A 1065 17.83 2.71 10.13
N SER A 1066 18.29 2.44 8.91
CA SER A 1066 18.28 3.41 7.82
C SER A 1066 17.55 2.84 6.62
N PHE A 1067 16.39 3.40 6.30
CA PHE A 1067 15.82 3.34 4.96
C PHE A 1067 15.73 4.81 4.52
N HIS A 1068 16.60 5.24 3.60
CA HIS A 1068 16.93 6.67 3.44
C HIS A 1068 15.70 7.55 3.12
N GLY A 1069 15.70 8.83 3.49
CA GLY A 1069 14.61 9.77 3.15
C GLY A 1069 13.42 9.81 4.10
N GLU A 1070 13.17 8.73 4.81
CA GLU A 1070 12.67 8.88 6.19
C GLU A 1070 13.86 9.24 7.09
N PRO A 1071 13.62 9.65 8.35
CA PRO A 1071 14.68 9.74 9.34
C PRO A 1071 15.44 8.41 9.49
N THR A 1072 16.76 8.49 9.62
CA THR A 1072 17.56 7.40 10.16
C THR A 1072 17.32 7.38 11.67
N PHE A 1073 16.87 6.24 12.19
CA PHE A 1073 16.75 6.02 13.63
C PHE A 1073 18.00 5.33 14.15
N ILE A 1074 18.36 5.61 15.40
CA ILE A 1074 19.53 5.06 16.08
C ILE A 1074 19.08 4.62 17.47
N THR A 1075 19.20 3.33 17.74
CA THR A 1075 19.05 2.75 19.08
C THR A 1075 20.40 2.80 19.76
N ILE A 1076 20.45 3.29 21.00
CA ILE A 1076 21.69 3.49 21.78
C ILE A 1076 21.44 2.87 23.15
N LEU A 1077 22.26 1.89 23.53
CA LEU A 1077 22.13 1.11 24.76
C LEU A 1077 23.41 1.28 25.60
N ASN A 1078 23.29 1.76 26.83
CA ASN A 1078 24.35 1.59 27.82
C ASN A 1078 24.11 0.27 28.56
N LEU A 1079 24.92 -0.75 28.25
CA LEU A 1079 24.89 -2.06 28.90
C LEU A 1079 25.79 -2.12 30.16
N GLY A 1080 26.40 -0.99 30.54
CA GLY A 1080 27.34 -0.89 31.65
C GLY A 1080 26.71 -0.47 32.98
N THR A 1081 27.50 -0.61 34.04
CA THR A 1081 27.16 -0.22 35.41
C THR A 1081 27.49 1.26 35.72
N GLU A 1082 28.05 2.00 34.76
CA GLU A 1082 28.52 3.38 34.93
C GLU A 1082 27.77 4.37 34.01
N THR A 1083 27.86 5.67 34.31
CA THR A 1083 27.27 6.72 33.45
C THR A 1083 28.24 7.05 32.32
N GLU A 1084 27.88 6.69 31.10
CA GLU A 1084 28.73 6.81 29.91
C GLU A 1084 28.48 8.13 29.16
N MET A 1085 29.54 8.76 28.64
CA MET A 1085 29.42 9.95 27.80
C MET A 1085 29.38 9.56 26.32
N VAL A 1086 28.28 9.89 25.64
CA VAL A 1086 27.99 9.34 24.31
C VAL A 1086 28.49 10.29 23.21
N HIS A 1087 29.46 9.82 22.41
CA HIS A 1087 30.07 10.58 21.32
C HIS A 1087 29.76 9.98 19.94
N LEU A 1088 28.48 9.97 19.56
CA LEU A 1088 28.01 9.30 18.34
C LEU A 1088 28.79 9.66 17.06
N ARG A 1089 29.26 10.90 16.89
CA ARG A 1089 30.03 11.30 15.69
C ARG A 1089 31.45 10.72 15.62
N HIS A 1090 31.96 10.07 16.66
CA HIS A 1090 33.23 9.33 16.55
C HIS A 1090 33.03 8.02 15.76
N SER A 1091 31.97 7.27 16.07
CA SER A 1091 31.64 6.02 15.36
C SER A 1091 30.72 6.21 14.14
N ILE A 1092 30.02 7.35 14.05
CA ILE A 1092 29.04 7.67 13.01
C ILE A 1092 29.25 9.14 12.52
N PRO A 1093 30.33 9.45 11.79
CA PRO A 1093 30.70 10.84 11.46
C PRO A 1093 29.64 11.64 10.67
N GLN A 1094 28.82 10.94 9.89
CA GLN A 1094 27.80 11.52 9.00
C GLN A 1094 26.55 12.09 9.71
N LEU A 1095 26.41 11.90 11.02
CA LEU A 1095 25.23 12.40 11.75
C LEU A 1095 25.11 13.92 11.73
N PRO A 1096 23.89 14.50 11.83
CA PRO A 1096 23.69 15.93 12.09
C PRO A 1096 24.24 16.33 13.47
N PRO A 1097 24.50 17.63 13.75
CA PRO A 1097 25.03 18.12 15.03
C PRO A 1097 24.15 17.81 16.25
N SER A 1098 22.88 17.47 16.04
CA SER A 1098 21.91 17.08 17.06
C SER A 1098 20.90 16.09 16.52
N VAL A 1099 20.43 15.18 17.37
CA VAL A 1099 19.37 14.19 17.11
C VAL A 1099 18.19 14.41 18.08
N ILE A 1100 17.02 13.87 17.75
CA ILE A 1100 15.78 14.01 18.54
C ILE A 1100 15.43 12.65 19.17
N VAL A 1101 15.10 12.61 20.46
CA VAL A 1101 14.62 11.42 21.18
C VAL A 1101 13.18 11.11 20.75
N HIS A 1102 12.90 9.84 20.46
CA HIS A 1102 11.53 9.34 20.23
C HIS A 1102 11.08 8.44 21.37
N ALA A 1103 11.94 7.53 21.84
CA ALA A 1103 11.67 6.67 22.99
C ALA A 1103 12.91 6.56 23.88
N ALA A 1104 12.71 6.29 25.16
CA ALA A 1104 13.76 6.13 26.16
C ALA A 1104 13.29 5.15 27.25
N SER A 1105 14.21 4.43 27.88
CA SER A 1105 13.90 3.71 29.13
C SER A 1105 13.72 4.72 30.27
N GLY A 1106 12.81 4.46 31.21
CA GLY A 1106 12.45 5.44 32.26
C GLY A 1106 13.63 5.89 33.14
N ASN A 1107 14.68 5.06 33.27
CA ASN A 1107 15.91 5.43 33.96
C ASN A 1107 16.88 6.31 33.13
N ALA A 1108 16.69 6.47 31.81
CA ALA A 1108 17.61 7.23 30.95
C ALA A 1108 17.66 8.73 31.29
N GLY A 1109 16.54 9.30 31.73
CA GLY A 1109 16.42 10.73 32.04
C GLY A 1109 16.26 11.63 30.81
N TYR A 1110 15.61 11.12 29.77
CA TYR A 1110 15.21 11.85 28.56
C TYR A 1110 13.78 11.48 28.18
N VAL A 1111 13.04 12.43 27.61
CA VAL A 1111 11.65 12.24 27.18
C VAL A 1111 11.48 12.40 25.66
N PRO A 1112 10.40 11.87 25.04
CA PRO A 1112 10.13 12.07 23.62
C PRO A 1112 10.12 13.56 23.24
N GLY A 1113 10.89 13.91 22.21
CA GLY A 1113 11.12 15.29 21.77
C GLY A 1113 12.43 15.93 22.25
N ASP A 1114 13.13 15.32 23.23
CA ASP A 1114 14.42 15.85 23.71
C ASP A 1114 15.49 15.92 22.61
N LYS A 1115 16.40 16.90 22.73
CA LYS A 1115 17.41 17.20 21.70
C LYS A 1115 18.83 16.95 22.20
N LEU A 1116 19.45 15.88 21.70
CA LEU A 1116 20.78 15.45 22.12
C LEU A 1116 21.85 15.89 21.10
N TYR A 1117 22.99 16.41 21.57
CA TYR A 1117 24.06 16.92 20.69
C TYR A 1117 25.14 15.87 20.44
N THR A 1118 25.56 15.72 19.17
CA THR A 1118 26.35 14.56 18.72
C THR A 1118 27.86 14.81 18.60
N HIS A 1119 28.33 16.06 18.75
CA HIS A 1119 29.74 16.44 18.56
C HIS A 1119 30.31 17.14 19.82
N PRO A 1120 31.48 16.71 20.34
CA PRO A 1120 32.12 17.33 21.52
C PRO A 1120 32.59 18.80 21.37
N LYS A 1121 32.35 19.47 20.24
CA LYS A 1121 32.57 20.94 20.11
C LYS A 1121 31.39 21.79 20.63
N TYR A 1122 30.26 21.17 20.96
CA TYR A 1122 29.16 21.83 21.67
C TYR A 1122 29.23 21.42 23.14
N PRO A 1123 29.08 22.34 24.11
CA PRO A 1123 29.38 22.10 25.54
C PRO A 1123 28.31 21.25 26.28
N LYS A 1124 27.60 20.39 25.57
CA LYS A 1124 26.61 19.42 26.08
C LYS A 1124 26.63 18.13 25.26
N SER A 1125 27.76 17.43 25.24
CA SER A 1125 27.74 15.99 24.94
C SER A 1125 26.80 15.29 25.93
N PHE A 1126 25.90 14.45 25.43
CA PHE A 1126 24.89 13.82 26.28
C PHE A 1126 25.46 12.59 26.99
N ILE A 1127 24.88 12.29 28.15
CA ILE A 1127 25.24 11.14 29.00
C ILE A 1127 24.13 10.10 28.95
N LEU A 1128 24.47 8.83 29.13
CA LEU A 1128 23.51 7.73 29.23
C LEU A 1128 23.76 6.97 30.54
N ARG A 1129 22.75 6.93 31.40
CA ARG A 1129 22.84 6.34 32.76
C ARG A 1129 23.10 4.82 32.70
N PRO A 1130 23.57 4.18 33.78
CA PRO A 1130 23.74 2.73 33.83
C PRO A 1130 22.46 2.00 33.42
N MET A 1131 22.60 0.92 32.65
CA MET A 1131 21.49 0.09 32.17
C MET A 1131 20.34 0.91 31.55
N SER A 1132 20.63 1.90 30.70
CA SER A 1132 19.60 2.73 30.06
C SER A 1132 19.76 2.83 28.55
N ALA A 1133 18.66 3.12 27.86
CA ALA A 1133 18.61 3.15 26.40
C ALA A 1133 17.76 4.31 25.86
N VAL A 1134 18.12 4.78 24.66
CA VAL A 1134 17.35 5.78 23.90
C VAL A 1134 17.26 5.39 22.42
N VAL A 1135 16.12 5.70 21.81
CA VAL A 1135 15.89 5.65 20.36
C VAL A 1135 15.80 7.09 19.87
N VAL A 1136 16.74 7.49 19.02
CA VAL A 1136 16.84 8.86 18.48
C VAL A 1136 16.71 8.87 16.96
N SER A 1137 16.36 10.00 16.36
CA SER A 1137 16.40 10.18 14.90
C SER A 1137 17.22 11.40 14.46
N THR A 1138 17.64 11.38 13.20
CA THR A 1138 18.06 12.59 12.48
C THR A 1138 16.87 13.57 12.32
N PRO A 1139 17.09 14.90 12.38
CA PRO A 1139 16.10 15.93 11.99
C PRO A 1139 16.03 16.25 10.47
#